data_AF-A0AAW0MJK2-F1
#
_entry.id   AF-A0AAW0MJK2-F1
#
_cell.length_a   1.000
_cell.length_b   1.000
_cell.length_c   1.000
_cell.angle_alpha   90.00
_cell.angle_beta   90.00
_cell.angle_gamma   90.00
#
_symmetry.space_group_name_H-M   'P 1'
#
loop_
_entity.id
_entity.type
_entity.pdbx_description
1 polymer ?
#
loop_
_entity_poly.entity_id
_entity_poly.type
_entity_poly.pdbx_seq_one_letter_code
_entity_poly.pdbx_strand_id
1 'polypeptide(L)'
;MCEDVSVEIPAQRTGVQPGETQEEPGLELPHRAQNLQVKGTSPPSMKFEKRRIKWPAANMSSQWSQFDSDVDQILEATGKGDVDKKLLSLTTMSDLEMKSLRRQYKYAGEYERLGLAHLMSIQRKKIGILRRAEWHRRRRRERSRKRAAFISDPFRFTKQLLGQKRNGKLECSQEELDHYLDDVYSDPTREQDLGVCKILIEPPPPTVSYDVSELRLSEVSEVIKKARAGSAPGPSGTCYKVYKNCPKLLTRLWKILRVIWRRGRIPEFWKAAEGVLIPKEENSKKIDQFRIISLLCVEAKIFFSAVSRRIRVSSGAVTSSWHNLELGIITGCTISVMLFSLAMNMIVKSAEPECRGPKSKSGQRQPPIRAFMDDLTVTTESVSGCRWILQGLQKLVKWARMNFKPAKSRSMVLRKGSVDSKFQFSIAGTAIPTISEKPVQSLGKVFDSSLKDTESIKVTIASLDTWLKAVDRSGLPGKFKAWIYQHGVLPRILWPLLIYEVPITTIETLERKISSHLRRWLGLPKSLSSIALYGRSNKLQLPLKSLEEEYKVSKTRVVLQYKDSEDSMVSNAGIEVKTGRKWRAEEAVQQAESRLHFSKLVGAVTRGRAGLGSIPALKSPPKEKKSVAKFRVK
;
A
#
# COMPACT_ATOMS: atom_id res chain seq x y z
N MET A 1 27.73 41.15 46.91
CA MET A 1 27.94 41.63 45.52
C MET A 1 27.06 40.84 44.57
N CYS A 2 25.80 41.15 44.28
CA CYS A 2 24.71 41.89 44.92
C CYS A 2 23.47 41.00 44.58
N GLU A 3 22.70 40.49 45.54
CA GLU A 3 21.48 41.11 46.11
C GLU A 3 20.44 41.44 45.02
N ASP A 4 19.13 41.18 45.11
CA ASP A 4 18.26 40.76 46.23
C ASP A 4 16.80 40.54 45.73
N VAL A 5 16.02 39.77 46.52
CA VAL A 5 14.64 40.05 47.05
C VAL A 5 13.57 40.63 46.10
N SER A 6 12.50 39.89 45.76
CA SER A 6 11.15 39.80 46.38
C SER A 6 10.22 41.05 46.29
N VAL A 7 8.91 40.75 46.20
CA VAL A 7 7.72 41.53 46.64
C VAL A 7 6.79 42.15 45.58
N GLU A 8 5.63 41.50 45.43
CA GLU A 8 4.20 41.90 45.39
C GLU A 8 3.63 43.22 44.80
N ILE A 9 2.63 43.03 43.87
CA ILE A 9 1.19 43.50 43.83
C ILE A 9 0.92 45.05 43.75
N PRO A 10 -0.25 45.63 43.32
CA PRO A 10 -1.47 45.20 42.56
C PRO A 10 -1.84 46.12 41.35
N ALA A 11 -2.87 45.76 40.55
CA ALA A 11 -3.99 46.68 40.19
C ALA A 11 -5.08 46.03 39.29
N GLN A 12 -6.31 46.00 39.83
CA GLN A 12 -7.64 46.33 39.24
C GLN A 12 -8.02 45.79 37.84
N ARG A 13 -8.95 44.81 37.76
CA ARG A 13 -10.43 44.93 37.54
C ARG A 13 -10.85 45.66 36.26
N THR A 14 -11.48 44.95 35.31
CA THR A 14 -12.81 45.25 34.68
C THR A 14 -13.18 44.28 33.55
N GLY A 15 -14.47 43.89 33.48
CA GLY A 15 -15.21 43.50 32.26
C GLY A 15 -15.18 42.01 31.89
N VAL A 16 -16.17 41.17 32.24
CA VAL A 16 -17.53 41.00 31.64
C VAL A 16 -17.49 40.36 30.23
N GLN A 17 -18.19 39.23 30.11
CA GLN A 17 -18.45 38.46 28.87
C GLN A 17 -19.25 39.28 27.83
N PRO A 18 -19.28 38.81 26.57
CA PRO A 18 -20.48 38.09 26.10
C PRO A 18 -20.12 36.74 25.45
N GLY A 19 -20.93 35.70 25.48
CA GLY A 19 -22.38 35.71 25.32
C GLY A 19 -22.71 35.09 23.95
N GLU A 20 -23.16 33.84 24.01
CA GLU A 20 -23.61 32.95 22.93
C GLU A 20 -24.50 33.59 21.87
N THR A 21 -24.42 33.10 20.63
CA THR A 21 -25.62 32.92 19.80
C THR A 21 -25.40 31.84 18.73
N GLN A 22 -26.11 30.72 18.95
CA GLN A 22 -26.83 29.89 17.98
C GLN A 22 -26.06 29.12 16.89
N GLU A 23 -25.80 27.84 17.17
CA GLU A 23 -25.73 26.78 16.16
C GLU A 23 -27.16 26.30 15.85
N GLU A 24 -27.59 26.46 14.59
CA GLU A 24 -28.69 25.67 14.01
C GLU A 24 -28.14 24.50 13.16
N PRO A 25 -28.87 23.38 13.08
CA PRO A 25 -28.36 22.11 12.56
C PRO A 25 -28.56 21.99 11.04
N GLY A 26 -27.46 21.97 10.30
CA GLY A 26 -27.46 21.67 8.86
C GLY A 26 -27.75 20.20 8.58
N LEU A 27 -28.95 19.94 8.04
CA LEU A 27 -29.39 18.66 7.45
C LEU A 27 -28.42 18.17 6.37
N GLU A 28 -27.74 17.04 6.60
CA GLU A 28 -27.09 16.26 5.54
C GLU A 28 -28.14 15.36 4.86
N LEU A 29 -28.58 15.75 3.66
CA LEU A 29 -29.35 14.88 2.76
C LEU A 29 -28.41 13.88 2.05
N PRO A 30 -28.81 12.60 1.92
CA PRO A 30 -28.04 11.59 1.21
C PRO A 30 -28.29 11.69 -0.29
N HIS A 31 -27.28 12.06 -1.07
CA HIS A 31 -27.38 12.10 -2.53
C HIS A 31 -27.49 10.69 -3.12
N ARG A 32 -28.73 10.33 -3.51
CA ARG A 32 -29.09 9.28 -4.46
C ARG A 32 -28.79 9.78 -5.88
N ALA A 33 -28.13 8.94 -6.67
CA ALA A 33 -27.92 9.16 -8.09
C ALA A 33 -29.23 8.91 -8.85
N GLN A 34 -29.70 9.91 -9.60
CA GLN A 34 -30.58 9.72 -10.75
C GLN A 34 -30.29 10.79 -11.81
N ASN A 35 -30.29 10.31 -13.05
CA ASN A 35 -29.93 11.01 -14.27
C ASN A 35 -30.81 12.22 -14.55
N LEU A 36 -30.16 13.37 -14.78
CA LEU A 36 -30.69 14.46 -15.58
C LEU A 36 -29.68 14.72 -16.70
N GLN A 37 -30.08 14.39 -17.92
CA GLN A 37 -29.42 14.86 -19.14
C GLN A 37 -29.52 16.39 -19.17
N VAL A 38 -28.47 17.06 -18.73
CA VAL A 38 -28.24 18.47 -19.07
C VAL A 38 -27.37 18.45 -20.32
N LYS A 39 -27.92 18.91 -21.45
CA LYS A 39 -27.14 19.29 -22.63
C LYS A 39 -26.02 20.21 -22.17
N GLY A 40 -24.79 19.72 -22.17
CA GLY A 40 -23.62 20.51 -21.80
C GLY A 40 -23.46 21.65 -22.79
N THR A 41 -23.82 22.86 -22.38
CA THR A 41 -23.13 24.05 -22.86
C THR A 41 -21.68 23.89 -22.45
N SER A 42 -20.81 23.79 -23.44
CA SER A 42 -19.37 23.82 -23.27
C SER A 42 -18.99 25.00 -22.37
N PRO A 43 -18.00 24.85 -21.47
CA PRO A 43 -17.40 26.02 -20.82
C PRO A 43 -16.96 26.95 -21.94
N PRO A 44 -17.18 28.28 -21.86
CA PRO A 44 -16.69 29.16 -22.90
C PRO A 44 -15.17 28.93 -22.95
N SER A 45 -14.73 28.33 -24.06
CA SER A 45 -13.31 28.27 -24.36
C SER A 45 -12.91 29.73 -24.45
N MET A 46 -12.32 30.29 -23.39
CA MET A 46 -11.53 31.50 -23.52
C MET A 46 -10.30 31.09 -24.32
N LYS A 47 -10.50 30.96 -25.64
CA LYS A 47 -9.47 31.23 -26.61
C LYS A 47 -9.04 32.65 -26.29
N PHE A 48 -7.94 32.79 -25.56
CA PHE A 48 -7.20 34.05 -25.56
C PHE A 48 -6.71 34.24 -26.99
N GLU A 49 -7.57 34.77 -27.85
CA GLU A 49 -7.13 35.43 -29.06
C GLU A 49 -6.11 36.45 -28.60
N LYS A 50 -4.84 36.24 -29.00
CA LYS A 50 -3.80 37.26 -28.86
C LYS A 50 -4.19 38.42 -29.79
N ARG A 51 -5.19 39.20 -29.42
CA ARG A 51 -5.52 40.44 -30.12
C ARG A 51 -4.35 41.39 -29.86
N ARG A 52 -3.59 41.69 -30.92
CA ARG A 52 -2.61 42.75 -30.91
C ARG A 52 -3.35 44.04 -30.56
N ILE A 53 -2.95 44.67 -29.45
CA ILE A 53 -3.40 46.03 -29.08
C ILE A 53 -3.10 46.94 -30.28
N LYS A 54 -4.17 47.47 -30.89
CA LYS A 54 -4.10 48.53 -31.90
C LYS A 54 -3.98 49.84 -31.14
N TRP A 55 -2.91 50.57 -31.42
CA TRP A 55 -2.66 51.87 -30.79
C TRP A 55 -3.45 52.95 -31.54
N PRO A 56 -4.00 53.96 -30.85
CA PRO A 56 -4.57 55.13 -31.50
C PRO A 56 -3.51 55.87 -32.32
N ALA A 57 -3.92 56.55 -33.40
CA ALA A 57 -3.03 57.38 -34.19
C ALA A 57 -2.56 58.61 -33.38
N ALA A 58 -1.32 59.06 -33.58
CA ALA A 58 -0.66 60.07 -32.75
C ALA A 58 -1.38 61.42 -32.69
N ASN A 59 -2.23 61.73 -33.67
CA ASN A 59 -2.96 62.98 -33.81
C ASN A 59 -4.40 62.95 -33.22
N MET A 60 -4.86 61.83 -32.64
CA MET A 60 -6.23 61.70 -32.13
C MET A 60 -6.29 61.76 -30.60
N SER A 61 -6.17 62.96 -30.02
CA SER A 61 -6.08 63.16 -28.56
C SER A 61 -7.27 62.60 -27.77
N SER A 62 -8.48 62.61 -28.34
CA SER A 62 -9.67 62.05 -27.68
C SER A 62 -9.62 60.53 -27.55
N GLN A 63 -9.07 59.82 -28.53
CA GLN A 63 -8.90 58.36 -28.47
C GLN A 63 -7.79 57.96 -27.50
N TRP A 64 -6.74 58.77 -27.38
CA TRP A 64 -5.71 58.59 -26.35
C TRP A 64 -6.27 58.82 -24.94
N SER A 65 -7.11 59.84 -24.76
CA SER A 65 -7.76 60.13 -23.46
C SER A 65 -8.75 59.03 -23.06
N GLN A 66 -9.51 58.49 -24.03
CA GLN A 66 -10.39 57.35 -23.80
C GLN A 66 -9.60 56.08 -23.45
N PHE A 67 -8.48 55.83 -24.15
CA PHE A 67 -7.59 54.71 -23.83
C PHE A 67 -6.98 54.84 -22.43
N ASP A 68 -6.59 56.05 -22.02
CA ASP A 68 -6.07 56.32 -20.66
C ASP A 68 -7.15 56.07 -19.60
N SER A 69 -8.38 56.56 -19.84
CA SER A 69 -9.53 56.31 -18.97
C SER A 69 -9.91 54.83 -18.86
N ASP A 70 -9.85 54.09 -19.98
CA ASP A 70 -10.09 52.64 -20.00
C ASP A 70 -8.98 51.88 -19.25
N VAL A 71 -7.71 52.32 -19.37
CA VAL A 71 -6.58 51.77 -18.61
C VAL A 71 -6.73 52.07 -17.12
N ASP A 72 -7.15 53.29 -16.75
CA ASP A 72 -7.43 53.69 -15.37
C ASP A 72 -8.60 52.91 -14.78
N GLN A 73 -9.70 52.68 -15.52
CA GLN A 73 -10.79 51.82 -15.06
C GLN A 73 -10.34 50.36 -14.87
N ILE A 74 -9.48 49.83 -15.75
CA ILE A 74 -8.90 48.50 -15.59
C ILE A 74 -7.99 48.46 -14.35
N LEU A 75 -7.20 49.50 -14.10
CA LEU A 75 -6.34 49.66 -12.93
C LEU A 75 -7.15 49.74 -11.62
N GLU A 76 -8.24 50.50 -11.59
CA GLU A 76 -9.14 50.61 -10.45
C GLU A 76 -9.88 49.29 -10.17
N ALA A 77 -10.39 48.63 -11.22
CA ALA A 77 -11.05 47.33 -11.11
C ALA A 77 -10.08 46.21 -10.68
N THR A 78 -8.80 46.26 -11.07
CA THR A 78 -7.76 45.33 -10.61
C THR A 78 -7.17 45.71 -9.24
N GLY A 79 -7.30 46.96 -8.82
CA GLY A 79 -7.00 47.46 -7.47
C GLY A 79 -7.85 46.82 -6.38
N LYS A 80 -9.03 46.28 -6.71
CA LYS A 80 -9.88 45.46 -5.82
C LYS A 80 -9.76 43.97 -6.20
N GLY A 81 -8.80 43.25 -5.61
CA GLY A 81 -8.64 41.81 -5.87
C GLY A 81 -7.51 41.13 -5.11
N ASP A 82 -7.49 39.79 -5.14
CA ASP A 82 -6.43 38.94 -4.59
C ASP A 82 -5.05 39.45 -5.06
N VAL A 83 -4.10 39.58 -4.14
CA VAL A 83 -2.78 40.16 -4.36
C VAL A 83 -2.01 39.45 -5.48
N ASP A 84 -2.36 38.18 -5.75
CA ASP A 84 -1.80 37.43 -6.87
C ASP A 84 -2.36 37.85 -8.24
N LYS A 85 -3.64 38.24 -8.33
CA LYS A 85 -4.20 38.86 -9.54
C LYS A 85 -3.55 40.21 -9.79
N LYS A 86 -3.37 41.03 -8.73
CA LYS A 86 -2.67 42.33 -8.80
C LYS A 86 -1.24 42.19 -9.33
N LEU A 87 -0.49 41.21 -8.83
CA LEU A 87 0.89 41.00 -9.25
C LEU A 87 0.99 40.53 -10.70
N LEU A 88 0.06 39.67 -11.15
CA LEU A 88 -0.02 39.25 -12.55
C LEU A 88 -0.33 40.44 -13.46
N SER A 89 -1.31 41.27 -13.09
CA SER A 89 -1.66 42.49 -13.82
C SER A 89 -0.47 43.47 -13.91
N LEU A 90 0.20 43.75 -12.79
CA LEU A 90 1.40 44.61 -12.76
C LEU A 90 2.51 44.07 -13.68
N THR A 91 2.71 42.75 -13.70
CA THR A 91 3.70 42.12 -14.60
C THR A 91 3.29 42.28 -16.06
N THR A 92 2.01 42.09 -16.39
CA THR A 92 1.50 42.27 -17.76
C THR A 92 1.60 43.71 -18.23
N MET A 93 1.29 44.69 -17.39
CA MET A 93 1.41 46.12 -17.72
C MET A 93 2.87 46.51 -17.94
N SER A 94 3.77 46.07 -17.05
CA SER A 94 5.20 46.33 -17.23
C SER A 94 5.78 45.68 -18.51
N ASP A 95 5.28 44.51 -18.90
CA ASP A 95 5.63 43.86 -20.18
C ASP A 95 5.05 44.62 -21.40
N LEU A 96 3.89 45.25 -21.27
CA LEU A 96 3.30 46.11 -22.32
C LEU A 96 4.09 47.42 -22.48
N GLU A 97 4.43 48.08 -21.37
CA GLU A 97 5.32 49.26 -21.35
C GLU A 97 6.66 48.95 -22.03
N MET A 98 7.26 47.80 -21.72
CA MET A 98 8.51 47.36 -22.34
C MET A 98 8.37 47.12 -23.85
N LYS A 99 7.21 46.65 -24.33
CA LYS A 99 6.93 46.52 -25.76
C LYS A 99 6.76 47.89 -26.43
N SER A 100 6.14 48.85 -25.75
CA SER A 100 6.02 50.23 -26.24
C SER A 100 7.39 50.90 -26.36
N LEU A 101 8.21 50.84 -25.31
CA LEU A 101 9.58 51.37 -25.32
C LEU A 101 10.44 50.77 -26.44
N ARG A 102 10.31 49.45 -26.69
CA ARG A 102 11.00 48.80 -27.83
C ARG A 102 10.54 49.30 -29.19
N ARG A 103 9.26 49.68 -29.33
CA ARG A 103 8.74 50.25 -30.58
C ARG A 103 9.27 51.67 -30.76
N GLN A 104 9.20 52.51 -29.72
CA GLN A 104 9.74 53.87 -29.75
C GLN A 104 11.23 53.88 -30.08
N TYR A 105 12.02 53.00 -29.45
CA TYR A 105 13.45 52.85 -29.73
C TYR A 105 13.76 52.54 -31.20
N LYS A 106 12.87 51.80 -31.89
CA LYS A 106 13.03 51.44 -33.30
C LYS A 106 12.93 52.66 -34.24
N TYR A 107 12.11 53.65 -33.90
CA TYR A 107 11.83 54.82 -34.72
C TYR A 107 12.53 56.11 -34.22
N ALA A 108 13.20 56.06 -33.08
CA ALA A 108 13.87 57.20 -32.44
C ALA A 108 15.24 57.54 -33.07
N GLY A 109 15.59 58.84 -33.01
CA GLY A 109 16.90 59.37 -33.41
C GLY A 109 18.05 59.03 -32.44
N GLU A 110 19.31 59.32 -32.80
CA GLU A 110 20.50 58.89 -32.02
C GLU A 110 20.49 59.36 -30.56
N TYR A 111 20.14 60.62 -30.30
CA TYR A 111 20.11 61.18 -28.94
C TYR A 111 18.98 60.58 -28.08
N GLU A 112 17.81 60.33 -28.66
CA GLU A 112 16.65 59.75 -27.96
C GLU A 112 16.87 58.27 -27.60
N ARG A 113 17.64 57.54 -28.42
CA ARG A 113 17.97 56.13 -28.16
C ARG A 113 18.73 55.92 -26.86
N LEU A 114 19.60 56.85 -26.46
CA LEU A 114 20.33 56.76 -25.18
C LEU A 114 19.36 56.80 -23.98
N GLY A 115 18.41 57.74 -23.98
CA GLY A 115 17.38 57.85 -22.94
C GLY A 115 16.43 56.65 -22.91
N LEU A 116 15.96 56.21 -24.09
CA LEU A 116 15.09 55.04 -24.22
C LEU A 116 15.80 53.73 -23.80
N ALA A 117 17.10 53.59 -24.08
CA ALA A 117 17.89 52.46 -23.60
C ALA A 117 17.97 52.42 -22.06
N HIS A 118 18.13 53.59 -21.42
CA HIS A 118 18.12 53.70 -19.97
C HIS A 118 16.76 53.34 -19.37
N LEU A 119 15.66 53.86 -19.92
CA LEU A 119 14.28 53.52 -19.50
C LEU A 119 13.99 52.02 -19.69
N MET A 120 14.42 51.42 -20.81
CA MET A 120 14.33 49.99 -21.06
C MET A 120 15.12 49.16 -20.02
N SER A 121 16.27 49.66 -19.56
CA SER A 121 17.05 49.01 -18.50
C SER A 121 16.31 49.02 -17.16
N ILE A 122 15.76 50.17 -16.76
CA ILE A 122 14.94 50.32 -15.55
C ILE A 122 13.74 49.38 -15.62
N GLN A 123 13.05 49.35 -16.77
CA GLN A 123 11.87 48.53 -16.96
C GLN A 123 12.18 47.03 -16.91
N ARG A 124 13.32 46.59 -17.47
CA ARG A 124 13.79 45.21 -17.32
C ARG A 124 14.03 44.83 -15.86
N LYS A 125 14.61 45.73 -15.05
CA LYS A 125 14.80 45.50 -13.60
C LYS A 125 13.45 45.34 -12.89
N LYS A 126 12.48 46.23 -13.18
CA LYS A 126 11.11 46.18 -12.62
C LYS A 126 10.41 44.86 -12.95
N ILE A 127 10.42 44.44 -14.22
CA ILE A 127 9.88 43.13 -14.65
C ILE A 127 10.58 41.97 -13.94
N GLY A 128 11.91 42.03 -13.80
CA GLY A 128 12.68 41.02 -13.09
C GLY A 128 12.32 40.89 -11.60
N ILE A 129 12.01 42.00 -10.92
CA ILE A 129 11.52 41.99 -9.53
C ILE A 129 10.12 41.37 -9.45
N LEU A 130 9.20 41.80 -10.32
CA LEU A 130 7.81 41.30 -10.34
C LEU A 130 7.74 39.80 -10.62
N ARG A 131 8.46 39.30 -11.63
CA ARG A 131 8.51 37.87 -11.95
C ARG A 131 9.11 37.04 -10.82
N ARG A 132 10.12 37.55 -10.12
CA ARG A 132 10.67 36.88 -8.92
C ARG A 132 9.63 36.80 -7.81
N ALA A 133 8.93 37.90 -7.53
CA ALA A 133 7.86 37.92 -6.53
C ALA A 133 6.73 36.93 -6.88
N GLU A 134 6.34 36.86 -8.16
CA GLU A 134 5.32 35.94 -8.66
C GLU A 134 5.75 34.48 -8.46
N TRP A 135 6.98 34.17 -8.86
CA TRP A 135 7.57 32.85 -8.69
C TRP A 135 7.61 32.41 -7.22
N HIS A 136 8.03 33.29 -6.31
CA HIS A 136 8.07 33.01 -4.87
C HIS A 136 6.66 32.73 -4.31
N ARG A 137 5.64 33.50 -4.73
CA ARG A 137 4.24 33.31 -4.31
C ARG A 137 3.65 32.03 -4.88
N ARG A 138 3.83 31.77 -6.17
CA ARG A 138 3.40 30.53 -6.83
C ARG A 138 3.99 29.31 -6.13
N ARG A 139 5.29 29.32 -5.80
CA ARG A 139 5.94 28.25 -5.04
C ARG A 139 5.39 28.12 -3.62
N ARG A 140 5.10 29.22 -2.92
CA ARG A 140 4.46 29.18 -1.60
C ARG A 140 3.07 28.53 -1.67
N ARG A 141 2.24 28.91 -2.66
CA ARG A 141 0.92 28.29 -2.90
C ARG A 141 1.03 26.81 -3.19
N GLU A 142 1.95 26.41 -4.07
CA GLU A 142 2.15 25.00 -4.40
C GLU A 142 2.56 24.17 -3.16
N ARG A 143 3.50 24.68 -2.35
CA ARG A 143 3.89 24.03 -1.09
C ARG A 143 2.74 23.96 -0.09
N SER A 144 1.93 25.03 0.00
CA SER A 144 0.75 25.06 0.86
C SER A 144 -0.28 24.01 0.45
N ARG A 145 -0.60 23.91 -0.85
CA ARG A 145 -1.48 22.87 -1.40
C ARG A 145 -0.96 21.46 -1.13
N LYS A 146 0.33 21.20 -1.37
CA LYS A 146 0.94 19.89 -1.09
C LYS A 146 0.92 19.56 0.41
N ARG A 147 1.16 20.56 1.27
CA ARG A 147 1.06 20.41 2.73
C ARG A 147 -0.37 20.09 3.17
N ALA A 148 -1.36 20.82 2.65
CA ALA A 148 -2.77 20.58 2.95
C ALA A 148 -3.18 19.16 2.51
N ALA A 149 -2.80 18.75 1.29
CA ALA A 149 -3.06 17.40 0.78
C ALA A 149 -2.35 16.31 1.60
N PHE A 150 -1.15 16.57 2.12
CA PHE A 150 -0.46 15.65 3.03
C PHE A 150 -1.16 15.58 4.39
N ILE A 151 -1.61 16.69 4.95
CA ILE A 151 -2.28 16.72 6.27
C ILE A 151 -3.65 16.03 6.20
N SER A 152 -4.38 16.19 5.10
CA SER A 152 -5.70 15.56 4.94
C SER A 152 -5.60 14.04 4.85
N ASP A 153 -4.65 13.50 4.07
CA ASP A 153 -4.37 12.06 4.01
C ASP A 153 -2.88 11.77 3.71
N PRO A 154 -2.06 11.62 4.78
CA PRO A 154 -0.63 11.36 4.63
C PRO A 154 -0.32 10.08 3.85
N PHE A 155 -1.14 9.04 4.01
CA PHE A 155 -0.90 7.73 3.41
C PHE A 155 -1.22 7.74 1.91
N ARG A 156 -2.34 8.36 1.52
CA ARG A 156 -2.70 8.53 0.10
C ARG A 156 -1.68 9.40 -0.62
N PHE A 157 -1.28 10.52 -0.04
CA PHE A 157 -0.24 11.38 -0.60
C PHE A 157 1.06 10.60 -0.80
N THR A 158 1.50 9.87 0.23
CA THR A 158 2.74 9.07 0.18
C THR A 158 2.68 7.98 -0.89
N LYS A 159 1.53 7.30 -1.04
CA LYS A 159 1.34 6.26 -2.06
C LYS A 159 1.44 6.83 -3.47
N GLN A 160 0.87 8.00 -3.72
CA GLN A 160 0.98 8.71 -5.00
C GLN A 160 2.41 9.19 -5.26
N LEU A 161 3.09 9.71 -4.24
CA LEU A 161 4.46 10.21 -4.35
C LEU A 161 5.47 9.10 -4.69
N LEU A 162 5.33 7.92 -4.07
CA LEU A 162 6.28 6.81 -4.20
C LEU A 162 5.98 5.85 -5.37
N GLY A 163 4.98 6.14 -6.20
CA GLY A 163 4.85 5.52 -7.53
C GLY A 163 4.12 4.17 -7.59
N GLN A 164 3.10 3.91 -6.75
CA GLN A 164 2.11 2.86 -7.07
C GLN A 164 0.91 3.46 -7.78
N LYS A 165 1.12 3.98 -8.99
CA LYS A 165 0.04 4.45 -9.84
C LYS A 165 -0.62 3.24 -10.49
N ARG A 166 -1.71 2.78 -9.89
CA ARG A 166 -2.66 1.87 -10.55
C ARG A 166 -3.83 2.72 -10.96
N ASN A 167 -3.91 3.01 -12.24
CA ASN A 167 -4.98 3.79 -12.84
C ASN A 167 -5.30 3.19 -14.20
N GLY A 168 -6.48 3.47 -14.69
CA GLY A 168 -6.95 2.87 -15.93
C GLY A 168 -8.43 3.16 -16.07
N LYS A 169 -8.85 3.35 -17.31
CA LYS A 169 -10.25 3.44 -17.68
C LYS A 169 -10.48 2.33 -18.67
N LEU A 170 -11.47 1.49 -18.39
CA LEU A 170 -11.82 0.41 -19.30
C LEU A 170 -12.31 1.01 -20.62
N GLU A 171 -11.69 0.57 -21.72
CA GLU A 171 -12.04 0.94 -23.09
C GLU A 171 -12.57 -0.33 -23.76
N CYS A 172 -13.82 -0.71 -23.45
CA CYS A 172 -14.55 -1.80 -24.11
C CYS A 172 -16.04 -1.47 -24.14
N SER A 173 -16.80 -2.14 -25.02
CA SER A 173 -18.26 -2.03 -25.04
C SER A 173 -18.89 -2.78 -23.86
N GLN A 174 -20.17 -2.55 -23.61
CA GLN A 174 -20.90 -3.28 -22.56
C GLN A 174 -21.05 -4.76 -22.96
N GLU A 175 -21.33 -5.03 -24.23
CA GLU A 175 -21.49 -6.37 -24.78
C GLU A 175 -20.19 -7.18 -24.68
N GLU A 176 -19.05 -6.55 -24.96
CA GLU A 176 -17.73 -7.17 -24.80
C GLU A 176 -17.43 -7.54 -23.33
N LEU A 177 -17.88 -6.69 -22.40
CA LEU A 177 -17.72 -6.95 -20.96
C LEU A 177 -18.63 -8.09 -20.50
N ASP A 178 -19.90 -8.08 -20.91
CA ASP A 178 -20.88 -9.10 -20.52
C ASP A 178 -20.51 -10.47 -21.09
N HIS A 179 -20.08 -10.53 -22.37
CA HIS A 179 -19.57 -11.75 -22.97
C HIS A 179 -18.32 -12.26 -22.25
N TYR A 180 -17.38 -11.36 -21.90
CA TYR A 180 -16.20 -11.75 -21.12
C TYR A 180 -16.58 -12.30 -19.74
N LEU A 181 -17.55 -11.69 -19.07
CA LEU A 181 -18.02 -12.15 -17.77
C LEU A 181 -18.69 -13.51 -17.88
N ASP A 182 -19.53 -13.72 -18.90
CA ASP A 182 -20.17 -15.01 -19.15
C ASP A 182 -19.12 -16.10 -19.42
N ASP A 183 -18.15 -15.86 -20.32
CA ASP A 183 -17.05 -16.80 -20.60
C ASP A 183 -16.22 -17.16 -19.36
N VAL A 184 -16.03 -16.21 -18.45
CA VAL A 184 -15.18 -16.38 -17.26
C VAL A 184 -15.94 -16.98 -16.09
N TYR A 185 -17.23 -16.67 -15.95
CA TYR A 185 -18.02 -16.97 -14.77
C TYR A 185 -19.15 -17.99 -14.99
N SER A 186 -19.45 -18.40 -16.22
CA SER A 186 -20.51 -19.36 -16.52
C SER A 186 -19.95 -20.74 -16.87
N ASP A 187 -20.47 -21.80 -16.24
CA ASP A 187 -20.22 -23.21 -16.62
C ASP A 187 -21.53 -23.82 -17.15
N PRO A 188 -21.65 -24.11 -18.46
CA PRO A 188 -22.87 -24.71 -19.02
C PRO A 188 -23.11 -26.15 -18.50
N THR A 189 -22.08 -26.79 -17.95
CA THR A 189 -22.16 -28.14 -17.38
C THR A 189 -22.30 -28.14 -15.85
N ARG A 190 -22.55 -27.00 -15.21
CA ARG A 190 -22.58 -26.87 -13.73
C ARG A 190 -23.50 -27.85 -13.00
N GLU A 191 -24.62 -28.23 -13.60
CA GLU A 191 -25.59 -29.17 -13.02
C GLU A 191 -25.16 -30.64 -13.19
N GLN A 192 -24.15 -30.90 -14.02
CA GLN A 192 -23.59 -32.23 -14.21
C GLN A 192 -22.62 -32.53 -13.08
N ASP A 193 -22.85 -33.63 -12.37
CA ASP A 193 -21.93 -34.14 -11.36
C ASP A 193 -20.53 -34.35 -11.94
N LEU A 194 -19.47 -34.06 -11.16
CA LEU A 194 -18.09 -34.28 -11.58
C LEU A 194 -17.74 -35.78 -11.69
N GLY A 195 -18.58 -36.66 -11.14
CA GLY A 195 -18.37 -38.09 -11.08
C GLY A 195 -17.31 -38.49 -10.07
N VAL A 196 -17.17 -39.80 -9.84
CA VAL A 196 -16.21 -40.36 -8.89
C VAL A 196 -14.77 -40.18 -9.41
N CYS A 197 -13.93 -39.47 -8.65
CA CYS A 197 -12.50 -39.40 -8.92
C CYS A 197 -11.74 -40.46 -8.12
N LYS A 198 -11.33 -41.55 -8.77
CA LYS A 198 -10.56 -42.63 -8.13
C LYS A 198 -9.17 -42.21 -7.64
N ILE A 199 -8.67 -41.05 -8.11
CA ILE A 199 -7.35 -40.52 -7.75
C ILE A 199 -7.42 -39.71 -6.45
N LEU A 200 -8.60 -39.22 -6.07
CA LEU A 200 -8.74 -38.42 -4.85
C LEU A 200 -8.42 -39.26 -3.63
N ILE A 201 -7.54 -38.74 -2.78
CA ILE A 201 -7.26 -39.36 -1.48
C ILE A 201 -8.45 -39.21 -0.54
N GLU A 202 -8.68 -40.23 0.26
CA GLU A 202 -9.62 -40.15 1.37
C GLU A 202 -8.91 -39.50 2.59
N PRO A 203 -9.38 -38.34 3.05
CA PRO A 203 -8.82 -37.68 4.22
C PRO A 203 -9.12 -38.49 5.51
N PRO A 204 -8.22 -38.48 6.50
CA PRO A 204 -8.49 -39.08 7.79
C PRO A 204 -9.62 -38.34 8.52
N PRO A 205 -10.37 -39.03 9.41
CA PRO A 205 -11.45 -38.42 10.17
C PRO A 205 -10.95 -37.25 11.03
N PRO A 206 -11.77 -36.20 11.23
CA PRO A 206 -11.36 -35.01 11.98
C PRO A 206 -11.08 -35.34 13.44
N THR A 207 -9.96 -34.83 13.96
CA THR A 207 -9.54 -35.01 15.37
C THR A 207 -10.32 -34.10 16.34
N VAL A 208 -10.99 -33.07 15.82
CA VAL A 208 -11.74 -32.08 16.62
C VAL A 208 -13.15 -31.98 16.07
N SER A 209 -14.15 -32.09 16.94
CA SER A 209 -15.56 -31.93 16.56
C SER A 209 -15.87 -30.49 16.15
N TYR A 210 -16.76 -30.35 15.17
CA TYR A 210 -17.21 -29.05 14.70
C TYR A 210 -18.14 -28.38 15.72
N ASP A 211 -17.92 -27.08 15.97
CA ASP A 211 -18.86 -26.27 16.74
C ASP A 211 -20.08 -25.93 15.88
N VAL A 212 -21.15 -26.70 16.08
CA VAL A 212 -22.44 -26.52 15.40
C VAL A 212 -23.42 -25.64 16.19
N SER A 213 -23.01 -25.09 17.34
CA SER A 213 -23.86 -24.22 18.16
C SER A 213 -24.26 -22.95 17.41
N GLU A 214 -25.25 -22.20 17.89
CA GLU A 214 -25.62 -20.94 17.24
C GLU A 214 -24.58 -19.83 17.43
N LEU A 215 -24.50 -18.90 16.49
CA LEU A 215 -23.62 -17.73 16.56
C LEU A 215 -23.85 -16.91 17.83
N ARG A 216 -22.79 -16.64 18.61
CA ARG A 216 -22.83 -15.79 19.81
C ARG A 216 -22.72 -14.31 19.41
N LEU A 217 -23.34 -13.43 20.19
CA LEU A 217 -23.27 -11.98 19.95
C LEU A 217 -21.84 -11.46 20.07
N SER A 218 -21.02 -12.04 20.95
CA SER A 218 -19.62 -11.70 21.12
C SER A 218 -18.81 -11.94 19.85
N GLU A 219 -19.03 -13.07 19.16
CA GLU A 219 -18.32 -13.42 17.93
C GLU A 219 -18.63 -12.43 16.81
N VAL A 220 -19.91 -12.12 16.62
CA VAL A 220 -20.39 -11.13 15.63
C VAL A 220 -19.83 -9.75 15.96
N SER A 221 -19.86 -9.36 17.23
CA SER A 221 -19.29 -8.09 17.70
C SER A 221 -17.79 -8.00 17.42
N GLU A 222 -17.04 -9.08 17.62
CA GLU A 222 -15.61 -9.11 17.30
C GLU A 222 -15.31 -9.04 15.81
N VAL A 223 -16.14 -9.66 14.96
CA VAL A 223 -16.05 -9.50 13.49
C VAL A 223 -16.16 -8.03 13.13
N ILE A 224 -17.20 -7.36 13.63
CA ILE A 224 -17.49 -5.97 13.30
C ILE A 224 -16.43 -5.03 13.87
N LYS A 225 -15.96 -5.26 15.11
CA LYS A 225 -14.87 -4.49 15.71
C LYS A 225 -13.60 -4.54 14.85
N LYS A 226 -13.23 -5.73 14.34
CA LYS A 226 -12.04 -5.92 13.50
C LYS A 226 -12.20 -5.38 12.07
N ALA A 227 -13.43 -5.32 11.54
CA ALA A 227 -13.67 -4.80 10.20
C ALA A 227 -13.29 -3.31 10.08
N ARG A 228 -12.86 -2.86 8.89
CA ARG A 228 -12.52 -1.45 8.66
C ARG A 228 -13.81 -0.63 8.49
N ALA A 229 -13.92 0.47 9.22
CA ALA A 229 -15.10 1.34 9.15
C ALA A 229 -15.30 1.98 7.77
N GLY A 230 -14.20 2.26 7.05
CA GLY A 230 -14.23 2.81 5.69
C GLY A 230 -14.24 1.77 4.57
N SER A 231 -14.55 0.49 4.86
CA SER A 231 -14.78 -0.49 3.80
C SER A 231 -16.02 -0.11 2.98
N ALA A 232 -15.91 -0.19 1.65
CA ALA A 232 -17.01 0.11 0.75
C ALA A 232 -18.23 -0.82 1.02
N PRO A 233 -19.46 -0.27 1.00
CA PRO A 233 -20.68 -1.07 1.09
C PRO A 233 -20.83 -1.95 -0.15
N GLY A 234 -21.66 -2.99 -0.06
CA GLY A 234 -22.14 -3.72 -1.23
C GLY A 234 -23.50 -3.17 -1.69
N PRO A 235 -24.28 -3.95 -2.47
CA PRO A 235 -25.58 -3.54 -3.00
C PRO A 235 -26.59 -3.04 -1.97
N SER A 236 -26.47 -3.44 -0.69
CA SER A 236 -27.36 -2.94 0.37
C SER A 236 -27.11 -1.49 0.78
N GLY A 237 -25.99 -0.88 0.38
CA GLY A 237 -25.59 0.47 0.81
C GLY A 237 -25.14 0.57 2.27
N THR A 238 -25.40 -0.46 3.10
CA THR A 238 -25.04 -0.46 4.52
C THR A 238 -23.53 -0.60 4.71
N CYS A 239 -22.93 0.30 5.49
CA CYS A 239 -21.51 0.24 5.84
C CYS A 239 -21.29 -0.30 7.27
N TYR A 240 -20.06 -0.75 7.55
CA TYR A 240 -19.69 -1.22 8.90
C TYR A 240 -19.85 -0.15 9.99
N LYS A 241 -19.86 1.15 9.66
CA LYS A 241 -20.08 2.23 10.65
C LYS A 241 -21.43 2.08 11.35
N VAL A 242 -22.47 1.67 10.62
CA VAL A 242 -23.81 1.47 11.18
C VAL A 242 -23.76 0.45 12.31
N TYR A 243 -23.21 -0.73 12.05
CA TYR A 243 -23.13 -1.78 13.07
C TYR A 243 -22.09 -1.52 14.17
N LYS A 244 -21.11 -0.64 13.94
CA LYS A 244 -20.16 -0.20 14.97
C LYS A 244 -20.75 0.82 15.94
N ASN A 245 -21.60 1.73 15.43
CA ASN A 245 -22.10 2.87 16.19
C ASN A 245 -23.54 2.69 16.68
N CYS A 246 -24.27 1.68 16.19
CA CYS A 246 -25.66 1.43 16.55
C CYS A 246 -25.83 0.04 17.22
N PRO A 247 -25.67 -0.08 18.55
CA PRO A 247 -25.73 -1.36 19.26
C PRO A 247 -27.07 -2.10 19.12
N LYS A 248 -28.19 -1.37 19.08
CA LYS A 248 -29.53 -1.97 18.88
C LYS A 248 -29.63 -2.66 17.51
N LEU A 249 -29.09 -2.05 16.45
CA LEU A 249 -29.06 -2.63 15.11
C LEU A 249 -28.12 -3.83 15.05
N LEU A 250 -26.98 -3.78 15.73
CA LEU A 250 -26.08 -4.93 15.89
C LEU A 250 -26.81 -6.12 16.53
N THR A 251 -27.54 -5.90 17.62
CA THR A 251 -28.31 -6.96 18.29
C THR A 251 -29.41 -7.50 17.38
N ARG A 252 -30.09 -6.64 16.61
CA ARG A 252 -31.10 -7.07 15.64
C ARG A 252 -30.50 -7.92 14.52
N LEU A 253 -29.37 -7.49 13.94
CA LEU A 253 -28.63 -8.25 12.95
C LEU A 253 -28.26 -9.63 13.50
N TRP A 254 -27.68 -9.70 14.70
CA TRP A 254 -27.33 -10.97 15.33
C TRP A 254 -28.53 -11.93 15.48
N LYS A 255 -29.70 -11.42 15.88
CA LYS A 255 -30.93 -12.24 15.95
C LYS A 255 -31.29 -12.81 14.57
N ILE A 256 -31.16 -12.01 13.51
CA ILE A 256 -31.37 -12.46 12.12
C ILE A 256 -30.33 -13.53 11.73
N LEU A 257 -29.06 -13.33 12.07
CA LEU A 257 -28.00 -14.31 11.78
C LEU A 257 -28.27 -15.67 12.44
N ARG A 258 -28.84 -15.69 13.66
CA ARG A 258 -29.24 -16.94 14.33
C ARG A 258 -30.40 -17.64 13.62
N VAL A 259 -31.35 -16.89 13.10
CA VAL A 259 -32.45 -17.47 12.30
C VAL A 259 -31.90 -18.08 11.02
N ILE A 260 -31.00 -17.37 10.33
CA ILE A 260 -30.30 -17.87 9.13
C ILE A 260 -29.53 -19.16 9.44
N TRP A 261 -28.77 -19.18 10.56
CA TRP A 261 -28.04 -20.35 11.01
C TRP A 261 -28.95 -21.56 11.23
N ARG A 262 -30.04 -21.40 12.00
CA ARG A 262 -31.00 -22.48 12.28
C ARG A 262 -31.69 -23.01 11.02
N ARG A 263 -32.01 -22.13 10.08
CA ARG A 263 -32.76 -22.50 8.86
C ARG A 263 -31.86 -23.02 7.74
N GLY A 264 -30.55 -22.80 7.82
CA GLY A 264 -29.62 -23.16 6.75
C GLY A 264 -29.87 -22.41 5.43
N ARG A 265 -30.56 -21.25 5.47
CA ARG A 265 -30.95 -20.49 4.28
C ARG A 265 -30.54 -19.03 4.40
N ILE A 266 -29.70 -18.56 3.48
CA ILE A 266 -29.32 -17.15 3.35
C ILE A 266 -30.29 -16.37 2.46
N PRO A 267 -30.51 -15.07 2.70
CA PRO A 267 -31.34 -14.22 1.84
C PRO A 267 -30.84 -14.17 0.39
N GLU A 268 -31.75 -14.09 -0.58
CA GLU A 268 -31.39 -14.01 -2.01
C GLU A 268 -30.48 -12.83 -2.33
N PHE A 269 -30.75 -11.67 -1.73
CA PHE A 269 -29.92 -10.48 -1.94
C PHE A 269 -28.46 -10.64 -1.42
N TRP A 270 -28.18 -11.63 -0.56
CA TRP A 270 -26.81 -11.94 -0.11
C TRP A 270 -26.03 -12.74 -1.14
N LYS A 271 -26.72 -13.32 -2.11
CA LYS A 271 -26.13 -14.07 -3.23
C LYS A 271 -25.74 -13.15 -4.38
N ALA A 272 -26.27 -11.91 -4.41
CA ALA A 272 -25.87 -10.87 -5.36
C ALA A 272 -24.67 -10.05 -4.85
N ALA A 273 -23.81 -9.64 -5.77
CA ALA A 273 -22.68 -8.76 -5.49
C ALA A 273 -22.51 -7.71 -6.58
N GLU A 274 -21.98 -6.54 -6.20
CA GLU A 274 -21.61 -5.51 -7.16
C GLU A 274 -20.18 -5.75 -7.68
N GLY A 275 -20.02 -5.87 -9.00
CA GLY A 275 -18.72 -6.06 -9.64
C GLY A 275 -17.96 -4.74 -9.77
N VAL A 276 -16.77 -4.67 -9.18
CA VAL A 276 -15.87 -3.50 -9.27
C VAL A 276 -14.58 -3.88 -9.97
N LEU A 277 -14.22 -3.13 -11.00
CA LEU A 277 -12.99 -3.30 -11.76
C LEU A 277 -11.85 -2.50 -11.15
N ILE A 278 -10.77 -3.17 -10.73
CA ILE A 278 -9.56 -2.54 -10.19
C ILE A 278 -8.39 -2.73 -11.16
N PRO A 279 -7.75 -1.65 -11.64
CA PRO A 279 -6.61 -1.78 -12.55
C PRO A 279 -5.44 -2.49 -11.86
N LYS A 280 -4.86 -3.48 -12.55
CA LYS A 280 -3.66 -4.19 -12.08
C LYS A 280 -2.41 -3.32 -12.25
N GLU A 281 -2.39 -2.50 -13.29
CA GLU A 281 -1.22 -1.75 -13.78
C GLU A 281 -1.54 -0.25 -13.94
N GLU A 282 -0.55 0.55 -14.38
CA GLU A 282 -0.76 1.95 -14.76
C GLU A 282 -1.32 1.99 -16.20
N ASN A 283 -2.23 2.92 -16.47
CA ASN A 283 -2.90 3.11 -17.75
C ASN A 283 -3.58 1.85 -18.31
N SER A 284 -4.19 1.03 -17.44
CA SER A 284 -4.96 -0.15 -17.87
C SER A 284 -6.16 0.25 -18.74
N LYS A 285 -6.34 -0.46 -19.85
CA LYS A 285 -7.40 -0.21 -20.86
C LYS A 285 -8.23 -1.46 -21.16
N LYS A 286 -7.56 -2.62 -21.29
CA LYS A 286 -8.20 -3.91 -21.65
C LYS A 286 -8.75 -4.63 -20.42
N ILE A 287 -9.81 -5.42 -20.60
CA ILE A 287 -10.52 -6.12 -19.50
C ILE A 287 -9.56 -7.02 -18.68
N ASP A 288 -8.64 -7.73 -19.33
CA ASP A 288 -7.67 -8.62 -18.69
C ASP A 288 -6.66 -7.88 -17.78
N GLN A 289 -6.48 -6.57 -17.97
CA GLN A 289 -5.67 -5.69 -17.14
C GLN A 289 -6.40 -5.22 -15.88
N PHE A 290 -7.70 -5.52 -15.74
CA PHE A 290 -8.47 -5.27 -14.54
C PHE A 290 -8.64 -6.54 -13.71
N ARG A 291 -8.80 -6.35 -12.39
CA ARG A 291 -9.22 -7.37 -11.45
C ARG A 291 -10.65 -7.07 -11.05
N ILE A 292 -11.55 -8.01 -11.32
CA ILE A 292 -12.94 -7.94 -10.89
C ILE A 292 -12.99 -8.30 -9.40
N ILE A 293 -13.60 -7.42 -8.60
CA ILE A 293 -13.87 -7.63 -7.17
C ILE A 293 -15.37 -7.58 -6.96
N SER A 294 -15.91 -8.61 -6.30
CA SER A 294 -17.33 -8.69 -5.97
C SER A 294 -17.59 -8.09 -4.58
N LEU A 295 -18.28 -6.96 -4.51
CA LEU A 295 -18.67 -6.34 -3.25
C LEU A 295 -19.98 -6.95 -2.74
N LEU A 296 -19.87 -7.90 -1.82
CA LEU A 296 -21.03 -8.39 -1.06
C LEU A 296 -21.57 -7.34 -0.08
N CYS A 297 -22.84 -7.46 0.28
CA CYS A 297 -23.43 -6.70 1.38
C CYS A 297 -22.68 -6.96 2.70
N VAL A 298 -22.69 -5.97 3.59
CA VAL A 298 -21.92 -6.04 4.85
C VAL A 298 -22.47 -7.11 5.77
N GLU A 299 -23.77 -7.36 5.74
CA GLU A 299 -24.45 -8.37 6.54
C GLU A 299 -23.96 -9.79 6.19
N ALA A 300 -23.88 -10.11 4.89
CA ALA A 300 -23.31 -11.36 4.41
C ALA A 300 -21.84 -11.51 4.80
N LYS A 301 -21.05 -10.44 4.62
CA LYS A 301 -19.62 -10.43 5.02
C LYS A 301 -19.45 -10.69 6.52
N ILE A 302 -20.31 -10.11 7.37
CA ILE A 302 -20.30 -10.34 8.82
C ILE A 302 -20.62 -11.80 9.12
N PHE A 303 -21.69 -12.33 8.52
CA PHE A 303 -22.09 -13.72 8.70
C PHE A 303 -20.97 -14.68 8.28
N PHE A 304 -20.48 -14.60 7.05
CA PHE A 304 -19.41 -15.46 6.54
C PHE A 304 -18.11 -15.34 7.34
N SER A 305 -17.78 -14.15 7.86
CA SER A 305 -16.61 -13.96 8.72
C SER A 305 -16.79 -14.54 10.13
N ALA A 306 -18.02 -14.63 10.63
CA ALA A 306 -18.30 -15.28 11.91
C ALA A 306 -18.25 -16.80 11.73
N VAL A 307 -18.87 -17.32 10.67
CA VAL A 307 -18.82 -18.74 10.30
C VAL A 307 -17.37 -19.17 10.02
N SER A 308 -16.57 -18.35 9.33
CA SER A 308 -15.19 -18.71 9.01
C SER A 308 -14.28 -18.88 10.23
N ARG A 309 -14.64 -18.33 11.39
CA ARG A 309 -13.89 -18.52 12.63
C ARG A 309 -14.21 -19.83 13.33
N ARG A 310 -15.38 -20.41 13.04
CA ARG A 310 -15.84 -21.70 13.58
C ARG A 310 -15.40 -22.87 12.70
N ILE A 311 -15.14 -22.59 11.43
CA ILE A 311 -14.51 -23.55 10.53
C ILE A 311 -13.03 -23.69 10.90
N ARG A 312 -12.69 -24.82 11.54
CA ARG A 312 -11.35 -25.42 11.50
C ARG A 312 -11.42 -26.67 10.62
N VAL A 313 -10.38 -26.97 9.84
CA VAL A 313 -10.46 -27.91 8.72
C VAL A 313 -9.70 -29.23 8.98
N SER A 314 -10.40 -30.35 8.77
CA SER A 314 -9.97 -31.66 8.23
C SER A 314 -11.19 -32.24 7.48
N SER A 315 -11.04 -33.10 6.45
CA SER A 315 -12.12 -33.38 5.46
C SER A 315 -12.80 -34.76 5.62
N GLY A 316 -14.09 -34.90 5.20
CA GLY A 316 -14.97 -36.10 5.30
C GLY A 316 -16.44 -35.84 4.85
N ALA A 317 -17.31 -36.86 4.83
CA ALA A 317 -18.39 -37.06 3.84
C ALA A 317 -19.83 -36.52 4.12
N VAL A 318 -20.40 -35.84 3.10
CA VAL A 318 -21.80 -35.42 2.80
C VAL A 318 -22.21 -33.95 3.05
N THR A 319 -22.87 -33.35 2.03
CA THR A 319 -23.13 -31.91 1.78
C THR A 319 -24.64 -31.60 1.61
N SER A 320 -25.06 -30.36 1.86
CA SER A 320 -26.42 -29.80 1.71
C SER A 320 -26.78 -29.28 0.30
N SER A 321 -28.06 -28.94 0.05
CA SER A 321 -28.59 -28.37 -1.22
C SER A 321 -28.13 -26.93 -1.57
N TRP A 322 -28.03 -26.61 -2.87
CA TRP A 322 -27.34 -25.46 -3.52
C TRP A 322 -28.10 -24.13 -3.68
N HIS A 323 -27.36 -23.01 -3.77
CA HIS A 323 -27.68 -21.75 -4.52
C HIS A 323 -26.39 -20.94 -4.91
N ASN A 324 -26.46 -20.13 -5.98
CA ASN A 324 -25.41 -19.92 -7.00
C ASN A 324 -24.26 -18.90 -6.81
N LEU A 325 -23.06 -19.35 -7.18
CA LEU A 325 -22.05 -18.66 -8.02
C LEU A 325 -21.49 -19.71 -9.00
N GLU A 326 -21.32 -19.37 -10.28
CA GLU A 326 -21.26 -20.37 -11.38
C GLU A 326 -19.84 -20.82 -11.78
N LEU A 327 -18.83 -19.94 -11.75
CA LEU A 327 -17.40 -20.29 -11.80
C LEU A 327 -16.61 -19.35 -10.88
N GLY A 328 -15.53 -19.87 -10.32
CA GLY A 328 -14.67 -19.09 -9.42
C GLY A 328 -15.32 -18.79 -8.07
N ILE A 329 -14.63 -17.98 -7.30
CA ILE A 329 -14.90 -17.76 -5.89
C ILE A 329 -15.13 -16.27 -5.69
N ILE A 330 -16.13 -15.87 -4.90
CA ILE A 330 -16.43 -14.46 -4.62
C ILE A 330 -15.17 -13.74 -4.10
N THR A 331 -14.53 -12.98 -4.98
CA THR A 331 -13.29 -12.28 -4.65
C THR A 331 -13.61 -11.16 -3.66
N GLY A 332 -13.12 -11.29 -2.43
CA GLY A 332 -13.43 -10.35 -1.34
C GLY A 332 -14.42 -10.90 -0.29
N CYS A 333 -14.92 -12.12 -0.46
CA CYS A 333 -15.62 -12.86 0.59
C CYS A 333 -14.62 -13.65 1.46
N THR A 334 -14.94 -13.84 2.75
CA THR A 334 -14.04 -14.48 3.72
C THR A 334 -14.10 -16.01 3.67
N ILE A 335 -15.25 -16.61 3.39
CA ILE A 335 -15.40 -18.08 3.31
C ILE A 335 -14.79 -18.66 2.03
N SER A 336 -14.90 -17.88 0.96
CA SER A 336 -14.32 -18.09 -0.35
C SER A 336 -12.87 -18.59 -0.34
N VAL A 337 -12.00 -17.96 0.44
CA VAL A 337 -10.59 -18.36 0.54
C VAL A 337 -10.45 -19.76 1.12
N MET A 338 -11.27 -20.11 2.12
CA MET A 338 -11.21 -21.43 2.74
C MET A 338 -11.74 -22.52 1.81
N LEU A 339 -12.84 -22.27 1.12
CA LEU A 339 -13.38 -23.22 0.12
C LEU A 339 -12.37 -23.49 -0.99
N PHE A 340 -11.67 -22.45 -1.46
CA PHE A 340 -10.57 -22.60 -2.41
C PHE A 340 -9.47 -23.49 -1.84
N SER A 341 -8.99 -23.18 -0.65
CA SER A 341 -7.91 -23.92 0.00
C SER A 341 -8.29 -25.38 0.25
N LEU A 342 -9.55 -25.67 0.58
CA LEU A 342 -10.07 -27.03 0.74
C LEU A 342 -9.96 -27.82 -0.56
N ALA A 343 -10.56 -27.30 -1.64
CA ALA A 343 -10.57 -27.96 -2.94
C ALA A 343 -9.15 -28.15 -3.50
N MET A 344 -8.34 -27.10 -3.45
CA MET A 344 -6.95 -27.17 -3.89
C MET A 344 -6.10 -28.11 -3.05
N ASN A 345 -6.30 -28.15 -1.72
CA ASN A 345 -5.57 -29.08 -0.88
C ASN A 345 -5.92 -30.53 -1.20
N MET A 346 -7.19 -30.86 -1.48
CA MET A 346 -7.57 -32.20 -1.93
C MET A 346 -6.87 -32.57 -3.23
N ILE A 347 -6.85 -31.67 -4.22
CA ILE A 347 -6.17 -31.91 -5.51
C ILE A 347 -4.67 -32.07 -5.32
N VAL A 348 -4.03 -31.15 -4.59
CA VAL A 348 -2.57 -31.17 -4.36
C VAL A 348 -2.17 -32.45 -3.64
N LYS A 349 -2.84 -32.78 -2.53
CA LYS A 349 -2.53 -33.97 -1.74
C LYS A 349 -2.77 -35.27 -2.50
N SER A 350 -3.72 -35.30 -3.43
CA SER A 350 -3.96 -36.47 -4.29
C SER A 350 -2.87 -36.69 -5.34
N ALA A 351 -2.14 -35.64 -5.73
CA ALA A 351 -1.02 -35.74 -6.66
C ALA A 351 0.35 -35.99 -5.98
N GLU A 352 0.46 -35.76 -4.67
CA GLU A 352 1.72 -35.98 -3.92
C GLU A 352 2.27 -37.42 -3.98
N PRO A 353 1.46 -38.49 -4.01
CA PRO A 353 1.96 -39.87 -4.09
C PRO A 353 2.72 -40.21 -5.37
N GLU A 354 2.54 -39.45 -6.46
CA GLU A 354 3.16 -39.71 -7.76
C GLU A 354 4.69 -39.66 -7.72
N CYS A 355 5.28 -38.79 -6.89
CA CYS A 355 6.72 -38.75 -6.71
C CYS A 355 7.12 -38.08 -5.39
N ARG A 356 8.19 -38.58 -4.77
CA ARG A 356 8.75 -37.97 -3.54
C ARG A 356 9.41 -36.63 -3.84
N GLY A 357 9.22 -35.67 -2.94
CA GLY A 357 9.89 -34.36 -3.03
C GLY A 357 11.38 -34.44 -2.65
N PRO A 358 12.15 -33.36 -2.88
CA PRO A 358 13.59 -33.34 -2.69
C PRO A 358 14.00 -33.41 -1.22
N LYS A 359 15.21 -33.92 -0.96
CA LYS A 359 15.86 -33.77 0.35
C LYS A 359 16.52 -32.40 0.49
N SER A 360 16.35 -31.80 1.67
CA SER A 360 17.13 -30.64 2.12
C SER A 360 18.55 -31.04 2.53
N LYS A 361 19.42 -30.06 2.83
CA LYS A 361 20.80 -30.31 3.28
C LYS A 361 20.87 -31.11 4.59
N SER A 362 19.89 -30.96 5.47
CA SER A 362 19.80 -31.73 6.71
C SER A 362 19.31 -33.16 6.50
N GLY A 363 18.97 -33.55 5.26
CA GLY A 363 18.36 -34.83 4.94
C GLY A 363 16.84 -34.87 5.10
N GLN A 364 16.21 -33.82 5.66
CA GLN A 364 14.76 -33.71 5.77
C GLN A 364 14.13 -33.68 4.38
N ARG A 365 13.21 -34.61 4.12
CA ARG A 365 12.46 -34.67 2.86
C ARG A 365 11.38 -33.60 2.85
N GLN A 366 11.34 -32.82 1.79
CA GLN A 366 10.34 -31.78 1.55
C GLN A 366 9.17 -32.34 0.74
N PRO A 367 7.96 -31.77 0.88
CA PRO A 367 6.83 -32.15 0.04
C PRO A 367 7.14 -31.81 -1.43
N PRO A 368 6.72 -32.65 -2.37
CA PRO A 368 6.98 -32.42 -3.78
C PRO A 368 6.17 -31.28 -4.37
N ILE A 369 5.05 -30.91 -3.74
CA ILE A 369 4.16 -29.83 -4.16
C ILE A 369 3.99 -28.87 -2.99
N ARG A 370 4.19 -27.58 -3.24
CA ARG A 370 3.88 -26.49 -2.31
C ARG A 370 2.89 -25.55 -2.98
N ALA A 371 1.86 -25.15 -2.25
CA ALA A 371 0.78 -24.33 -2.79
C ALA A 371 0.64 -23.03 -1.99
N PHE A 372 0.49 -21.91 -2.70
CA PHE A 372 0.01 -20.66 -2.13
C PHE A 372 -1.17 -20.17 -2.98
N MET A 373 -2.38 -20.47 -2.52
CA MET A 373 -3.57 -20.32 -3.35
C MET A 373 -3.40 -21.05 -4.70
N ASP A 374 -3.56 -20.34 -5.81
CA ASP A 374 -3.45 -20.85 -7.18
C ASP A 374 -2.00 -21.07 -7.63
N ASP A 375 -1.02 -20.45 -6.94
CA ASP A 375 0.39 -20.63 -7.24
C ASP A 375 0.89 -21.98 -6.68
N LEU A 376 1.07 -22.95 -7.58
CA LEU A 376 1.68 -24.25 -7.26
C LEU A 376 3.17 -24.25 -7.62
N THR A 377 4.00 -24.73 -6.70
CA THR A 377 5.43 -24.99 -6.91
C THR A 377 5.69 -26.49 -6.78
N VAL A 378 6.01 -27.13 -7.91
CA VAL A 378 6.40 -28.54 -7.95
C VAL A 378 7.92 -28.65 -7.95
N THR A 379 8.46 -29.49 -7.06
CA THR A 379 9.90 -29.74 -6.92
C THR A 379 10.15 -31.23 -6.70
N THR A 380 11.06 -31.82 -7.49
CA THR A 380 11.45 -33.24 -7.41
C THR A 380 12.95 -33.40 -7.62
N GLU A 381 13.49 -34.58 -7.34
CA GLU A 381 14.92 -34.90 -7.54
C GLU A 381 15.24 -35.27 -9.00
N SER A 382 14.23 -35.65 -9.79
CA SER A 382 14.39 -36.08 -11.18
C SER A 382 13.36 -35.42 -12.11
N VAL A 383 13.74 -35.30 -13.39
CA VAL A 383 12.87 -34.78 -14.46
C VAL A 383 11.66 -35.68 -14.67
N SER A 384 11.83 -37.01 -14.63
CA SER A 384 10.75 -37.98 -14.75
C SER A 384 9.75 -37.84 -13.61
N GLY A 385 10.22 -37.69 -12.37
CA GLY A 385 9.36 -37.50 -11.21
C GLY A 385 8.48 -36.24 -11.32
N CYS A 386 9.05 -35.14 -11.82
CA CYS A 386 8.28 -33.91 -12.06
C CYS A 386 7.20 -34.14 -13.12
N ARG A 387 7.50 -34.87 -14.20
CA ARG A 387 6.52 -35.21 -15.25
C ARG A 387 5.36 -36.04 -14.69
N TRP A 388 5.61 -37.02 -13.82
CA TRP A 388 4.55 -37.80 -13.19
C TRP A 388 3.61 -36.94 -12.34
N ILE A 389 4.17 -36.05 -11.51
CA ILE A 389 3.36 -35.12 -10.72
C ILE A 389 2.53 -34.20 -11.63
N LEU A 390 3.13 -33.62 -12.68
CA LEU A 390 2.40 -32.75 -13.61
C LEU A 390 1.26 -33.50 -14.30
N GLN A 391 1.44 -34.77 -14.65
CA GLN A 391 0.40 -35.61 -15.21
C GLN A 391 -0.72 -35.91 -14.19
N GLY A 392 -0.37 -36.24 -12.94
CA GLY A 392 -1.35 -36.44 -11.87
C GLY A 392 -2.17 -35.18 -11.59
N LEU A 393 -1.50 -34.04 -11.46
CA LEU A 393 -2.14 -32.73 -11.32
C LEU A 393 -3.04 -32.41 -12.51
N GLN A 394 -2.59 -32.67 -13.75
CA GLN A 394 -3.40 -32.42 -14.95
C GLN A 394 -4.69 -33.25 -14.94
N LYS A 395 -4.63 -34.53 -14.55
CA LYS A 395 -5.82 -35.40 -14.45
C LYS A 395 -6.81 -34.87 -13.42
N LEU A 396 -6.33 -34.52 -12.22
CA LEU A 396 -7.17 -34.02 -11.12
C LEU A 396 -7.76 -32.64 -11.41
N VAL A 397 -6.97 -31.74 -11.98
CA VAL A 397 -7.41 -30.38 -12.35
C VAL A 397 -8.42 -30.43 -13.49
N LYS A 398 -8.21 -31.31 -14.49
CA LYS A 398 -9.20 -31.55 -15.55
C LYS A 398 -10.50 -32.13 -14.99
N TRP A 399 -10.42 -33.10 -14.07
CA TRP A 399 -11.60 -33.65 -13.38
C TRP A 399 -12.37 -32.55 -12.63
N ALA A 400 -11.66 -31.66 -11.93
CA ALA A 400 -12.24 -30.53 -11.23
C ALA A 400 -12.67 -29.37 -12.16
N ARG A 401 -12.68 -29.57 -13.50
CA ARG A 401 -13.00 -28.56 -14.53
C ARG A 401 -12.20 -27.27 -14.41
N MET A 402 -10.97 -27.38 -13.92
CA MET A 402 -10.01 -26.29 -13.83
C MET A 402 -8.94 -26.44 -14.92
N ASN A 403 -8.22 -25.35 -15.20
CA ASN A 403 -7.16 -25.35 -16.19
C ASN A 403 -5.92 -24.61 -15.68
N PHE A 404 -4.75 -25.20 -15.89
CA PHE A 404 -3.48 -24.48 -15.73
C PHE A 404 -3.28 -23.49 -16.88
N LYS A 405 -2.52 -22.43 -16.64
CA LYS A 405 -2.13 -21.43 -17.65
C LYS A 405 -0.64 -21.58 -17.98
N PRO A 406 -0.24 -22.44 -18.95
CA PRO A 406 1.16 -22.71 -19.28
C PRO A 406 1.99 -21.44 -19.54
N ALA A 407 1.39 -20.43 -20.19
CA ALA A 407 2.03 -19.15 -20.47
C ALA A 407 2.43 -18.34 -19.21
N LYS A 408 1.77 -18.60 -18.06
CA LYS A 408 2.10 -18.01 -16.76
C LYS A 408 3.02 -18.91 -15.91
N SER A 409 3.07 -20.20 -16.22
CA SER A 409 3.95 -21.16 -15.55
C SER A 409 5.39 -21.04 -16.04
N ARG A 410 6.35 -21.41 -15.21
CA ARG A 410 7.77 -21.48 -15.58
C ARG A 410 8.39 -22.75 -15.04
N SER A 411 9.36 -23.29 -15.79
CA SER A 411 10.10 -24.47 -15.37
C SER A 411 11.61 -24.25 -15.34
N MET A 412 12.28 -24.98 -14.46
CA MET A 412 13.72 -24.97 -14.33
C MET A 412 14.19 -26.39 -13.98
N VAL A 413 15.26 -26.84 -14.64
CA VAL A 413 16.00 -28.06 -14.26
C VAL A 413 17.39 -27.65 -13.79
N LEU A 414 17.83 -28.21 -12.67
CA LEU A 414 19.16 -27.97 -12.11
C LEU A 414 20.03 -29.20 -12.29
N ARG A 415 21.21 -29.03 -12.88
CA ARG A 415 22.22 -30.09 -13.03
C ARG A 415 23.58 -29.55 -12.61
N LYS A 416 24.20 -30.21 -11.62
CA LYS A 416 25.50 -29.79 -11.03
C LYS A 416 25.55 -28.31 -10.62
N GLY A 417 24.43 -27.77 -10.10
CA GLY A 417 24.33 -26.39 -9.62
C GLY A 417 24.04 -25.33 -10.69
N SER A 418 23.94 -25.72 -11.97
CA SER A 418 23.60 -24.83 -13.08
C SER A 418 22.23 -25.16 -13.69
N VAL A 419 21.59 -24.16 -14.28
CA VAL A 419 20.32 -24.34 -15.00
C VAL A 419 20.57 -25.08 -16.31
N ASP A 420 19.87 -26.20 -16.50
CA ASP A 420 19.90 -26.98 -17.74
C ASP A 420 18.64 -26.68 -18.56
N SER A 421 18.82 -26.11 -19.75
CA SER A 421 17.73 -25.74 -20.67
C SER A 421 17.33 -26.85 -21.63
N LYS A 422 17.99 -28.02 -21.60
CA LYS A 422 17.70 -29.12 -22.53
C LYS A 422 16.36 -29.80 -22.28
N PHE A 423 15.84 -29.69 -21.06
CA PHE A 423 14.60 -30.36 -20.67
C PHE A 423 13.44 -29.37 -20.63
N GLN A 424 12.41 -29.67 -21.42
CA GLN A 424 11.17 -28.93 -21.41
C GLN A 424 10.05 -29.77 -20.77
N PHE A 425 9.22 -29.09 -20.00
CA PHE A 425 7.99 -29.65 -19.44
C PHE A 425 6.80 -29.16 -20.23
N SER A 426 5.74 -29.96 -20.28
CA SER A 426 4.48 -29.60 -20.90
C SER A 426 3.32 -29.96 -19.98
N ILE A 427 2.23 -29.22 -20.11
CA ILE A 427 0.97 -29.51 -19.43
C ILE A 427 -0.17 -29.30 -20.42
N ALA A 428 -1.09 -30.26 -20.51
CA ALA A 428 -2.15 -30.28 -21.53
C ALA A 428 -1.63 -30.09 -22.97
N GLY A 429 -0.49 -30.72 -23.30
CA GLY A 429 0.14 -30.63 -24.62
C GLY A 429 0.83 -29.29 -24.91
N THR A 430 0.71 -28.28 -24.04
CA THR A 430 1.36 -26.98 -24.21
C THR A 430 2.68 -26.94 -23.46
N ALA A 431 3.74 -26.49 -24.12
CA ALA A 431 5.06 -26.35 -23.51
C ALA A 431 5.09 -25.24 -22.44
N ILE A 432 5.73 -25.52 -21.30
CA ILE A 432 5.96 -24.56 -20.23
C ILE A 432 7.29 -23.84 -20.54
N PRO A 433 7.31 -22.49 -20.62
CA PRO A 433 8.54 -21.74 -20.85
C PRO A 433 9.58 -21.95 -19.75
N THR A 434 10.85 -22.01 -20.13
CA THR A 434 11.95 -22.13 -19.15
C THR A 434 12.24 -20.79 -18.48
N ILE A 435 12.84 -20.81 -17.28
CA ILE A 435 13.25 -19.56 -16.61
C ILE A 435 14.33 -18.78 -17.38
N SER A 436 15.08 -19.46 -18.25
CA SER A 436 16.10 -18.86 -19.11
C SER A 436 15.47 -18.01 -20.22
N GLU A 437 14.29 -18.38 -20.70
CA GLU A 437 13.53 -17.57 -21.65
C GLU A 437 12.87 -16.37 -20.96
N LYS A 438 12.23 -16.60 -19.80
CA LYS A 438 11.54 -15.57 -19.04
C LYS A 438 11.65 -15.84 -17.54
N PRO A 439 12.20 -14.90 -16.74
CA PRO A 439 12.28 -15.06 -15.29
C PRO A 439 10.89 -15.21 -14.68
N VAL A 440 10.83 -15.88 -13.52
CA VAL A 440 9.60 -16.07 -12.77
C VAL A 440 9.62 -15.25 -11.49
N GLN A 441 8.52 -14.58 -11.17
CA GLN A 441 8.32 -13.98 -9.86
C GLN A 441 7.42 -14.90 -9.02
N SER A 442 7.94 -15.43 -7.92
CA SER A 442 7.19 -16.26 -6.98
C SER A 442 7.19 -15.60 -5.59
N LEU A 443 5.99 -15.32 -5.06
CA LEU A 443 5.76 -14.66 -3.77
C LEU A 443 6.57 -13.37 -3.54
N GLY A 444 6.87 -12.65 -4.64
CA GLY A 444 7.63 -11.41 -4.61
C GLY A 444 9.14 -11.56 -4.86
N LYS A 445 9.69 -12.79 -4.86
CA LYS A 445 11.08 -13.08 -5.24
C LYS A 445 11.18 -13.38 -6.73
N VAL A 446 12.12 -12.75 -7.41
CA VAL A 446 12.43 -13.04 -8.82
C VAL A 446 13.49 -14.13 -8.91
N PHE A 447 13.26 -15.12 -9.75
CA PHE A 447 14.21 -16.18 -10.10
C PHE A 447 14.56 -16.10 -11.58
N ASP A 448 15.84 -16.02 -11.88
CA ASP A 448 16.42 -16.00 -13.23
C ASP A 448 17.42 -17.14 -13.40
N SER A 449 17.97 -17.29 -14.61
CA SER A 449 18.95 -18.34 -14.93
C SER A 449 20.26 -18.25 -14.13
N SER A 450 20.56 -17.09 -13.53
CA SER A 450 21.76 -16.90 -12.71
C SER A 450 21.61 -17.47 -11.30
N LEU A 451 20.36 -17.59 -10.81
CA LEU A 451 20.00 -17.99 -9.44
C LEU A 451 20.64 -17.12 -8.35
N LYS A 452 21.10 -15.92 -8.70
CA LYS A 452 21.71 -14.96 -7.79
C LYS A 452 20.77 -13.78 -7.56
N ASP A 453 20.75 -13.29 -6.33
CA ASP A 453 19.93 -12.13 -5.96
C ASP A 453 20.56 -10.78 -6.36
N THR A 454 21.74 -10.76 -6.99
CA THR A 454 22.55 -9.55 -7.25
C THR A 454 21.80 -8.47 -8.02
N GLU A 455 21.14 -8.81 -9.13
CA GLU A 455 20.41 -7.83 -9.95
C GLU A 455 19.18 -7.29 -9.20
N SER A 456 18.45 -8.15 -8.51
CA SER A 456 17.32 -7.76 -7.66
C SER A 456 17.73 -6.81 -6.52
N ILE A 457 18.91 -7.01 -5.94
CA ILE A 457 19.50 -6.11 -4.93
C ILE A 457 19.83 -4.75 -5.58
N LYS A 458 20.45 -4.72 -6.76
CA LYS A 458 20.71 -3.46 -7.49
C LYS A 458 19.44 -2.68 -7.80
N VAL A 459 18.40 -3.36 -8.28
CA VAL A 459 17.07 -2.76 -8.55
C VAL A 459 16.46 -2.19 -7.26
N THR A 460 16.59 -2.90 -6.14
CA THR A 460 16.12 -2.45 -4.83
C THR A 460 16.85 -1.18 -4.38
N ILE A 461 18.16 -1.09 -4.55
CA ILE A 461 18.97 0.09 -4.23
C ILE A 461 18.57 1.28 -5.11
N ALA A 462 18.37 1.06 -6.41
CA ALA A 462 17.92 2.10 -7.34
C ALA A 462 16.50 2.60 -7.01
N SER A 463 15.62 1.70 -6.59
CA SER A 463 14.26 2.04 -6.14
C SER A 463 14.29 2.92 -4.88
N LEU A 464 15.14 2.59 -3.90
CA LEU A 464 15.34 3.42 -2.71
C LEU A 464 15.83 4.82 -3.06
N ASP A 465 16.81 4.94 -3.97
CA ASP A 465 17.31 6.23 -4.43
C ASP A 465 16.21 7.07 -5.08
N THR A 466 15.40 6.44 -5.92
CA THR A 466 14.26 7.07 -6.59
C THR A 466 13.23 7.58 -5.57
N TRP A 467 12.89 6.77 -4.57
CA TRP A 467 11.98 7.17 -3.48
C TRP A 467 12.54 8.32 -2.64
N LEU A 468 13.81 8.27 -2.24
CA LEU A 468 14.44 9.35 -1.46
C LEU A 468 14.49 10.67 -2.26
N LYS A 469 14.79 10.61 -3.57
CA LYS A 469 14.76 11.77 -4.47
C LYS A 469 13.35 12.34 -4.63
N ALA A 470 12.33 11.48 -4.75
CA ALA A 470 10.93 11.92 -4.82
C ALA A 470 10.49 12.62 -3.54
N VAL A 471 10.84 12.06 -2.37
CA VAL A 471 10.58 12.69 -1.06
C VAL A 471 11.31 14.03 -0.94
N ASP A 472 12.57 14.10 -1.37
CA ASP A 472 13.36 15.33 -1.29
C ASP A 472 12.77 16.45 -2.16
N ARG A 473 12.31 16.10 -3.37
CA ARG A 473 11.70 17.03 -4.34
C ARG A 473 10.21 17.31 -4.09
N SER A 474 9.60 16.69 -3.07
CA SER A 474 8.16 16.86 -2.76
C SER A 474 7.77 18.30 -2.43
N GLY A 475 8.70 19.13 -1.97
CA GLY A 475 8.43 20.49 -1.50
C GLY A 475 7.78 20.55 -0.12
N LEU A 476 7.66 19.41 0.58
CA LEU A 476 7.15 19.35 1.94
C LEU A 476 8.20 19.80 2.98
N PRO A 477 7.77 20.35 4.13
CA PRO A 477 8.61 20.53 5.31
C PRO A 477 9.33 19.24 5.74
N GLY A 478 10.51 19.41 6.33
CA GLY A 478 11.39 18.34 6.79
C GLY A 478 10.72 17.24 7.62
N LYS A 479 9.91 17.64 8.61
CA LYS A 479 9.16 16.72 9.47
C LYS A 479 8.24 15.78 8.70
N PHE A 480 7.60 16.24 7.63
CA PHE A 480 6.72 15.39 6.81
C PHE A 480 7.53 14.47 5.90
N LYS A 481 8.70 14.91 5.42
CA LYS A 481 9.64 14.03 4.71
C LYS A 481 10.13 12.88 5.60
N ALA A 482 10.50 13.19 6.84
CA ALA A 482 10.87 12.18 7.83
C ALA A 482 9.72 11.21 8.14
N TRP A 483 8.48 11.72 8.24
CA TRP A 483 7.29 10.89 8.36
C TRP A 483 7.10 9.94 7.16
N ILE A 484 7.26 10.46 5.93
CA ILE A 484 7.16 9.66 4.69
C ILE A 484 8.23 8.58 4.67
N TYR A 485 9.45 8.87 5.14
CA TYR A 485 10.46 7.83 5.30
C TYR A 485 9.96 6.74 6.26
N GLN A 486 9.57 7.12 7.48
CA GLN A 486 9.21 6.20 8.55
C GLN A 486 8.02 5.29 8.22
N HIS A 487 6.99 5.82 7.54
CA HIS A 487 5.74 5.11 7.28
C HIS A 487 5.52 4.73 5.81
N GLY A 488 6.34 5.26 4.90
CA GLY A 488 6.25 5.02 3.47
C GLY A 488 7.45 4.26 2.92
N VAL A 489 8.65 4.81 3.05
CA VAL A 489 9.87 4.26 2.43
C VAL A 489 10.38 3.05 3.20
N LEU A 490 10.49 3.14 4.53
CA LEU A 490 11.03 2.07 5.38
C LEU A 490 10.26 0.74 5.24
N PRO A 491 8.91 0.70 5.31
CA PRO A 491 8.18 -0.55 5.10
C PRO A 491 8.34 -1.13 3.69
N ARG A 492 8.49 -0.27 2.66
CA ARG A 492 8.67 -0.70 1.27
C ARG A 492 10.05 -1.33 1.04
N ILE A 493 11.11 -0.77 1.64
CA ILE A 493 12.47 -1.29 1.48
C ILE A 493 12.70 -2.55 2.31
N LEU A 494 12.06 -2.69 3.48
CA LEU A 494 12.25 -3.88 4.33
C LEU A 494 11.78 -5.18 3.66
N TRP A 495 10.76 -5.15 2.81
CA TRP A 495 10.25 -6.36 2.16
C TRP A 495 11.25 -7.00 1.18
N PRO A 496 11.84 -6.29 0.20
CA PRO A 496 12.94 -6.83 -0.60
C PRO A 496 14.12 -7.31 0.24
N LEU A 497 14.50 -6.56 1.28
CA LEU A 497 15.63 -6.95 2.14
C LEU A 497 15.35 -8.23 2.94
N LEU A 498 14.09 -8.51 3.26
CA LEU A 498 13.67 -9.76 3.91
C LEU A 498 13.85 -10.96 2.96
N ILE A 499 13.37 -10.83 1.73
CA ILE A 499 13.29 -11.90 0.73
C ILE A 499 14.64 -12.25 0.11
N TYR A 500 15.45 -11.24 -0.19
CA TYR A 500 16.74 -11.43 -0.85
C TYR A 500 17.86 -11.72 0.16
N GLU A 501 18.87 -12.45 -0.29
CA GLU A 501 20.11 -12.71 0.47
C GLU A 501 21.02 -11.46 0.40
N VAL A 502 20.74 -10.46 1.24
CA VAL A 502 21.47 -9.19 1.26
C VAL A 502 22.57 -9.18 2.33
N PRO A 503 23.84 -8.89 1.98
CA PRO A 503 24.88 -8.70 2.98
C PRO A 503 24.63 -7.48 3.87
N ILE A 504 24.92 -7.58 5.18
CA ILE A 504 24.77 -6.45 6.11
C ILE A 504 25.55 -5.19 5.69
N THR A 505 26.69 -5.36 5.01
CA THR A 505 27.52 -4.25 4.49
C THR A 505 26.79 -3.39 3.46
N THR A 506 25.90 -4.00 2.68
CA THR A 506 25.01 -3.28 1.76
C THR A 506 23.99 -2.45 2.55
N ILE A 507 23.43 -3.01 3.63
CA ILE A 507 22.46 -2.31 4.50
C ILE A 507 23.09 -1.11 5.17
N GLU A 508 24.31 -1.25 5.71
CA GLU A 508 25.08 -0.14 6.30
C GLU A 508 25.30 1.00 5.30
N THR A 509 25.52 0.65 4.03
CA THR A 509 25.66 1.64 2.94
C THR A 509 24.35 2.36 2.65
N LEU A 510 23.22 1.64 2.65
CA LEU A 510 21.89 2.24 2.49
C LEU A 510 21.53 3.13 3.68
N GLU A 511 21.84 2.70 4.91
CA GLU A 511 21.57 3.48 6.12
C GLU A 511 22.38 4.78 6.14
N ARG A 512 23.66 4.78 5.73
CA ARG A 512 24.45 6.01 5.61
C ARG A 512 23.78 7.02 4.68
N LYS A 513 23.26 6.55 3.55
CA LYS A 513 22.54 7.39 2.58
C LYS A 513 21.24 7.93 3.16
N ILE A 514 20.42 7.07 3.78
CA ILE A 514 19.17 7.46 4.45
C ILE A 514 19.45 8.50 5.54
N SER A 515 20.44 8.26 6.39
CA SER A 515 20.79 9.15 7.51
C SER A 515 21.23 10.53 7.01
N SER A 516 21.93 10.60 5.86
CA SER A 516 22.29 11.87 5.21
C SER A 516 21.04 12.66 4.78
N HIS A 517 20.03 11.99 4.20
CA HIS A 517 18.76 12.61 3.84
C HIS A 517 17.98 13.06 5.07
N LEU A 518 17.87 12.21 6.11
CA LEU A 518 17.14 12.54 7.33
C LEU A 518 17.74 13.74 8.07
N ARG A 519 19.07 13.79 8.23
CA ARG A 519 19.75 14.96 8.82
C ARG A 519 19.46 16.23 8.03
N ARG A 520 19.58 16.18 6.70
CA ARG A 520 19.29 17.33 5.83
C ARG A 520 17.84 17.78 5.92
N TRP A 521 16.89 16.84 5.95
CA TRP A 521 15.46 17.17 6.02
C TRP A 521 15.10 17.79 7.36
N LEU A 522 15.64 17.27 8.46
CA LEU A 522 15.37 17.77 9.80
C LEU A 522 16.19 19.01 10.19
N GLY A 523 17.13 19.44 9.35
CA GLY A 523 18.03 20.57 9.67
C GLY A 523 19.09 20.24 10.72
N LEU A 524 19.44 18.96 10.87
CA LEU A 524 20.42 18.49 11.84
C LEU A 524 21.85 18.62 11.29
N PRO A 525 22.86 18.88 12.14
CA PRO A 525 24.26 18.92 11.73
C PRO A 525 24.70 17.61 11.06
N LYS A 526 25.56 17.70 10.04
CA LYS A 526 26.12 16.51 9.36
C LYS A 526 26.94 15.62 10.31
N SER A 527 27.56 16.23 11.33
CA SER A 527 28.35 15.56 12.38
C SER A 527 27.50 14.81 13.42
N LEU A 528 26.17 14.99 13.44
CA LEU A 528 25.31 14.32 14.41
C LEU A 528 25.40 12.80 14.24
N SER A 529 25.77 12.09 15.31
CA SER A 529 25.94 10.64 15.28
C SER A 529 24.63 9.91 14.93
N SER A 530 24.72 8.75 14.27
CA SER A 530 23.54 7.93 13.98
C SER A 530 22.89 7.39 15.27
N ILE A 531 23.68 7.22 16.33
CA ILE A 531 23.18 6.89 17.68
C ILE A 531 22.24 7.97 18.19
N ALA A 532 22.56 9.26 18.00
CA ALA A 532 21.66 10.35 18.35
C ALA A 532 20.40 10.38 17.48
N LEU A 533 20.51 9.96 16.21
CA LEU A 533 19.40 9.96 15.25
C LEU A 533 18.35 8.86 15.51
N TYR A 534 18.80 7.65 15.89
CA TYR A 534 17.95 6.47 16.04
C TYR A 534 17.84 5.94 17.48
N GLY A 535 18.65 6.46 18.41
CA GLY A 535 18.73 5.98 19.77
C GLY A 535 17.50 6.33 20.61
N ARG A 536 17.10 5.39 21.46
CA ARG A 536 15.92 5.52 22.35
C ARG A 536 16.27 5.92 23.78
N SER A 537 17.55 5.86 24.15
CA SER A 537 18.06 6.24 25.46
C SER A 537 18.58 7.68 25.52
N ASN A 538 18.54 8.40 24.39
CA ASN A 538 19.01 9.77 24.32
C ASN A 538 17.99 10.75 24.93
N LYS A 539 18.46 11.91 25.38
CA LYS A 539 17.59 13.02 25.81
C LYS A 539 16.63 13.48 24.70
N LEU A 540 17.11 13.51 23.45
CA LEU A 540 16.29 13.75 22.27
C LEU A 540 15.97 12.41 21.60
N GLN A 541 14.69 12.04 21.59
CA GLN A 541 14.21 10.82 20.94
C GLN A 541 13.43 11.19 19.69
N LEU A 542 13.99 10.87 18.53
CA LEU A 542 13.30 11.03 17.26
C LEU A 542 12.50 9.75 16.97
N PRO A 543 11.28 9.86 16.40
CA PRO A 543 10.45 8.71 16.05
C PRO A 543 10.94 8.05 14.74
N LEU A 544 12.24 7.78 14.67
CA LEU A 544 12.92 7.24 13.50
C LEU A 544 13.55 5.90 13.85
N LYS A 545 13.31 4.92 13.00
CA LYS A 545 13.92 3.60 13.11
C LYS A 545 15.14 3.50 12.19
N SER A 546 16.20 2.87 12.69
CA SER A 546 17.36 2.49 11.88
C SER A 546 16.96 1.39 10.89
N LEU A 547 17.48 1.47 9.67
CA LEU A 547 17.26 0.44 8.65
C LEU A 547 18.02 -0.84 9.03
N GLU A 548 19.24 -0.68 9.52
CA GLU A 548 20.11 -1.77 9.97
C GLU A 548 19.48 -2.56 11.10
N GLU A 549 18.95 -1.89 12.13
CA GLU A 549 18.32 -2.55 13.26
C GLU A 549 17.00 -3.25 12.85
N GLU A 550 16.15 -2.63 12.04
CA GLU A 550 14.94 -3.29 11.55
C GLU A 550 15.27 -4.47 10.61
N TYR A 551 16.36 -4.39 9.85
CA TYR A 551 16.87 -5.49 9.04
C TYR A 551 17.32 -6.67 9.92
N LYS A 552 18.15 -6.42 10.94
CA LYS A 552 18.60 -7.43 11.90
C LYS A 552 17.42 -8.10 12.61
N VAL A 553 16.47 -7.30 13.10
CA VAL A 553 15.24 -7.80 13.73
C VAL A 553 14.42 -8.65 12.76
N SER A 554 14.33 -8.24 11.50
CA SER A 554 13.59 -8.99 10.49
C SER A 554 14.26 -10.33 10.16
N LYS A 555 15.59 -10.37 10.01
CA LYS A 555 16.33 -11.61 9.72
C LYS A 555 16.37 -12.57 10.92
N THR A 556 16.57 -12.07 12.14
CA THR A 556 16.48 -12.88 13.37
C THR A 556 15.08 -13.45 13.56
N ARG A 557 14.02 -12.69 13.22
CA ARG A 557 12.65 -13.22 13.21
C ARG A 557 12.49 -14.37 12.21
N VAL A 558 13.08 -14.29 11.03
CA VAL A 558 13.03 -15.39 10.04
C VAL A 558 13.74 -16.64 10.56
N VAL A 559 14.89 -16.48 11.21
CA VAL A 559 15.60 -17.61 11.87
C VAL A 559 14.68 -18.30 12.87
N LEU A 560 14.05 -17.53 13.78
CA LEU A 560 13.10 -18.07 14.76
C LEU A 560 11.87 -18.69 14.09
N GLN A 561 11.36 -18.09 13.01
CA GLN A 561 10.23 -18.65 12.26
C GLN A 561 10.53 -20.02 11.64
N TYR A 562 11.76 -20.24 11.17
CA TYR A 562 12.17 -21.55 10.68
C TYR A 562 12.42 -22.52 11.84
N LYS A 563 13.20 -22.12 12.84
CA LYS A 563 13.56 -22.95 14.00
C LYS A 563 12.35 -23.40 14.81
N ASP A 564 11.43 -22.47 15.09
CA ASP A 564 10.26 -22.67 15.95
C ASP A 564 8.97 -22.93 15.15
N SER A 565 9.10 -23.33 13.89
CA SER A 565 7.95 -23.70 13.05
C SER A 565 7.21 -24.89 13.65
N GLU A 566 5.86 -24.83 13.69
CA GLU A 566 5.03 -25.97 14.06
C GLU A 566 5.09 -27.11 13.02
N ASP A 567 5.43 -26.78 11.76
CA ASP A 567 5.67 -27.75 10.71
C ASP A 567 7.09 -28.34 10.84
N SER A 568 7.15 -29.63 11.18
CA SER A 568 8.39 -30.38 11.36
C SER A 568 9.21 -30.49 10.08
N MET A 569 8.57 -30.44 8.90
CA MET A 569 9.28 -30.44 7.62
C MET A 569 10.05 -29.15 7.41
N VAL A 570 9.62 -28.05 8.04
CA VAL A 570 10.29 -26.74 8.00
C VAL A 570 11.34 -26.63 9.10
N SER A 571 11.00 -26.97 10.35
CA SER A 571 11.94 -26.89 11.49
C SER A 571 13.17 -27.78 11.29
N ASN A 572 12.97 -28.96 10.71
CA ASN A 572 14.05 -29.93 10.51
C ASN A 572 14.79 -29.72 9.17
N ALA A 573 14.39 -28.77 8.33
CA ALA A 573 14.99 -28.56 7.00
C ALA A 573 16.42 -27.99 7.02
N GLY A 574 16.89 -27.50 8.17
CA GLY A 574 18.22 -26.88 8.29
C GLY A 574 18.38 -25.65 7.39
N ILE A 575 17.34 -24.81 7.29
CA ILE A 575 17.35 -23.61 6.44
C ILE A 575 18.26 -22.55 7.08
N GLU A 576 19.28 -22.13 6.35
CA GLU A 576 20.21 -21.07 6.76
C GLU A 576 19.76 -19.71 6.22
N VAL A 577 19.67 -18.70 7.08
CA VAL A 577 19.28 -17.33 6.73
C VAL A 577 20.53 -16.51 6.40
N LYS A 578 20.89 -16.45 5.13
CA LYS A 578 22.11 -15.75 4.70
C LYS A 578 22.03 -14.23 4.88
N THR A 579 22.97 -13.67 5.63
CA THR A 579 23.12 -12.22 5.91
C THR A 579 24.51 -11.66 5.60
N GLY A 580 25.36 -12.45 4.93
CA GLY A 580 26.76 -12.12 4.62
C GLY A 580 27.73 -12.61 5.69
N ARG A 581 29.01 -12.20 5.58
CA ARG A 581 30.08 -12.67 6.47
C ARG A 581 30.24 -11.86 7.77
N LYS A 582 29.96 -10.56 7.74
CA LYS A 582 30.20 -9.62 8.86
C LYS A 582 29.23 -9.81 10.03
N TRP A 583 28.01 -10.25 9.76
CA TRP A 583 26.98 -10.48 10.78
C TRP A 583 26.11 -11.66 10.36
N ARG A 584 25.89 -12.60 11.28
CA ARG A 584 25.07 -13.81 11.09
C ARG A 584 23.85 -13.75 12.00
N ALA A 585 22.68 -13.98 11.42
CA ALA A 585 21.42 -13.88 12.15
C ALA A 585 21.29 -14.99 13.22
N GLU A 586 21.76 -16.19 12.91
CA GLU A 586 21.75 -17.37 13.79
C GLU A 586 22.58 -17.13 15.05
N GLU A 587 23.80 -16.62 14.89
CA GLU A 587 24.68 -16.27 16.02
C GLU A 587 24.06 -15.17 16.89
N ALA A 588 23.41 -14.18 16.26
CA ALA A 588 22.73 -13.12 16.99
C ALA A 588 21.53 -13.64 17.81
N VAL A 589 20.76 -14.60 17.27
CA VAL A 589 19.68 -15.28 18.02
C VAL A 589 20.27 -16.07 19.19
N GLN A 590 21.31 -16.87 18.96
CA GLN A 590 21.95 -17.66 20.01
C GLN A 590 22.51 -16.76 21.14
N GLN A 591 23.19 -15.66 20.80
CA GLN A 591 23.67 -14.70 21.79
C GLN A 591 22.51 -14.05 22.56
N ALA A 592 21.40 -13.74 21.92
CA ALA A 592 20.22 -13.17 22.57
C ALA A 592 19.55 -14.17 23.53
N GLU A 593 19.42 -15.44 23.12
CA GLU A 593 18.92 -16.53 23.96
C GLU A 593 19.81 -16.74 25.19
N SER A 594 21.13 -16.81 25.00
CA SER A 594 22.11 -16.92 26.09
C SER A 594 22.04 -15.75 27.06
N ARG A 595 21.90 -14.51 26.57
CA ARG A 595 21.73 -13.32 27.42
C ARG A 595 20.43 -13.38 28.22
N LEU A 596 19.35 -13.86 27.61
CA LEU A 596 18.05 -14.01 28.29
C LEU A 596 18.10 -15.11 29.35
N HIS A 597 18.78 -16.23 29.07
CA HIS A 597 19.04 -17.28 30.03
C HIS A 597 19.90 -16.78 31.20
N PHE A 598 21.01 -16.11 30.92
CA PHE A 598 21.85 -15.49 31.94
C PHE A 598 21.08 -14.48 32.79
N SER A 599 20.26 -13.61 32.17
CA SER A 599 19.42 -12.67 32.91
C SER A 599 18.39 -13.35 33.81
N LYS A 600 17.89 -14.54 33.43
CA LYS A 600 16.99 -15.33 34.30
C LYS A 600 17.76 -15.92 35.49
N LEU A 601 18.99 -16.38 35.27
CA LEU A 601 19.86 -16.91 36.34
C LEU A 601 20.28 -15.83 37.33
N VAL A 602 20.74 -14.67 36.84
CA VAL A 602 21.17 -13.55 37.70
C VAL A 602 19.99 -12.90 38.43
N GLY A 603 18.79 -12.97 37.87
CA GLY A 603 17.61 -12.34 38.45
C GLY A 603 17.70 -10.81 38.45
N ALA A 604 17.09 -10.17 39.44
CA ALA A 604 17.07 -8.72 39.54
C ALA A 604 18.38 -8.21 40.14
N VAL A 605 19.26 -7.67 39.28
CA VAL A 605 20.50 -7.01 39.70
C VAL A 605 20.22 -5.59 40.19
N THR A 606 20.96 -5.16 41.21
CA THR A 606 20.93 -3.77 41.69
C THR A 606 21.30 -2.81 40.56
N ARG A 607 20.60 -1.68 40.46
CA ARG A 607 20.90 -0.63 39.48
C ARG A 607 21.46 0.60 40.19
N GLY A 608 22.65 1.03 39.77
CA GLY A 608 23.31 2.23 40.32
C GLY A 608 24.12 1.93 41.59
N ARG A 609 24.27 2.94 42.46
CA ARG A 609 24.99 2.83 43.75
C ARG A 609 24.13 2.36 44.91
N ALA A 610 22.93 1.85 44.63
CA ALA A 610 22.09 1.24 45.65
C ALA A 610 22.78 -0.08 46.07
N GLY A 611 23.27 -0.14 47.32
CA GLY A 611 24.08 -1.25 47.83
C GLY A 611 23.42 -2.64 47.71
N LEU A 612 24.20 -3.66 48.07
CA LEU A 612 23.73 -5.06 48.14
C LEU A 612 22.42 -5.15 48.93
N GLY A 613 21.37 -5.70 48.30
CA GLY A 613 20.05 -5.91 48.93
C GLY A 613 18.92 -4.98 48.44
N SER A 614 19.22 -3.89 47.73
CA SER A 614 18.18 -2.99 47.20
C SER A 614 17.64 -3.45 45.84
N ILE A 615 16.73 -4.43 45.85
CA ILE A 615 16.07 -4.95 44.65
C ILE A 615 14.77 -4.17 44.40
N PRO A 616 14.58 -3.47 43.25
CA PRO A 616 13.29 -2.91 42.89
C PRO A 616 12.27 -4.04 42.73
N ALA A 617 11.11 -3.92 43.40
CA ALA A 617 10.04 -4.91 43.34
C ALA A 617 9.76 -5.38 41.90
N LEU A 618 9.74 -6.71 41.69
CA LEU A 618 9.39 -7.30 40.40
C LEU A 618 8.01 -6.78 39.97
N LYS A 619 7.94 -6.03 38.86
CA LYS A 619 6.70 -5.98 38.08
C LYS A 619 6.48 -7.40 37.58
N SER A 620 5.43 -8.04 38.08
CA SER A 620 4.97 -9.38 37.69
C SER A 620 5.18 -9.62 36.18
N PRO A 621 5.68 -10.79 35.75
CA PRO A 621 5.76 -11.10 34.34
C PRO A 621 4.35 -10.94 33.73
N PRO A 622 4.23 -10.34 32.54
CA PRO A 622 2.94 -10.35 31.86
C PRO A 622 2.53 -11.81 31.69
N LYS A 623 1.35 -12.18 32.22
CA LYS A 623 0.73 -13.51 32.07
C LYS A 623 1.00 -14.05 30.67
N GLU A 624 1.50 -15.28 30.57
CA GLU A 624 1.65 -16.00 29.32
C GLU A 624 0.34 -15.93 28.53
N LYS A 625 0.28 -15.01 27.58
CA LYS A 625 -0.68 -15.06 26.49
C LYS A 625 0.09 -15.65 25.32
N LYS A 626 -0.16 -16.94 25.04
CA LYS A 626 0.02 -17.50 23.71
C LYS A 626 -0.83 -16.69 22.74
N SER A 627 -0.30 -15.55 22.28
CA SER A 627 -0.89 -14.72 21.23
C SER A 627 0.24 -14.03 20.50
N VAL A 628 0.48 -14.49 19.28
CA VAL A 628 1.20 -13.86 18.16
C VAL A 628 1.84 -12.51 18.53
N ALA A 629 3.17 -12.50 18.64
CA ALA A 629 3.99 -11.38 19.04
C ALA A 629 3.67 -10.09 18.25
N LYS A 630 2.89 -9.20 18.86
CA LYS A 630 2.96 -7.76 18.56
C LYS A 630 4.11 -7.20 19.38
N PHE A 631 5.23 -6.93 18.72
CA PHE A 631 6.35 -6.21 19.31
C PHE A 631 5.89 -4.78 19.67
N ARG A 632 5.52 -4.60 20.94
CA ARG A 632 5.38 -3.29 21.57
C ARG A 632 6.62 -3.11 22.42
N VAL A 633 7.61 -2.38 21.89
CA VAL A 633 8.80 -2.03 22.67
C VAL A 633 8.37 -0.98 23.70
N LYS A 634 8.65 -1.27 24.98
CA LYS A 634 8.49 -0.32 26.08
C LYS A 634 9.46 0.85 25.93
#